data_AF-A0A1W9S977-F1
#
_entry.id   AF-A0A1W9S977-F1
#
_cell.length_a   1.000
_cell.length_b   1.000
_cell.length_c   1.000
_cell.angle_alpha   90.00
_cell.angle_beta   90.00
_cell.angle_gamma   90.00
#
_symmetry.space_group_name_H-M   'P 1'
#
loop_
_entity.id
_entity.type
_entity.pdbx_description
1 polymer ?
#
loop_
_entity_poly.entity_id
_entity_poly.type
_entity_poly.pdbx_seq_one_letter_code
_entity_poly.pdbx_strand_id
1 'polypeptide(L)'
;MSKKLTTKEFIEKAIIKHGDRYDYSLVDYKGNKIKVKITCKEHGVFEQAPDSHLRGQGCPVCSGNKKLTTKEFIEKAIIKHGNRYDYSLVDYKGNRIKVKIICKEHGVFEQTPCSHLQGSNCLICSGNKKITTKEFIEKAIIKHGNRYDYSLVNYKNTDSEIKITCKEHGVFEQTPYSHLRGGNCSRCSGTKKLTTEEFIEKAIIKHGNRYDYSLVDYKGNKIKVKIICKEHGVFEQIPYSHLNSGGCSKCSGNKKLTTEEFIEKAIIKHENKYDYSLVDYKGSAVEVKMVCKEHGVFEQTPSSHLGGGNCPRCSGYRKTSEDIIKEFKQVHGDRYDYSLVDYKGNRIKVKIICEKHGVFEQRVSAHLRGYNCLKCRGYHKTNEEVIKEFNHVHDNKYDYSLVDYKKSAVKVKIECEKHGVFEQKPNDHLYGYGCPKCNHSISKREQELAKWIKEYVFMRKVVTNKRFYYDEENKRKFYELDIFIPSLNLAIEYNGLEFHHTHGENYNGNNKFHKDKYYHKNKSKLFQEKYGIRIIHLWEHEWLEKPEIIKNILKMQLGLKRKRVYARKCEVKKVSNKEIKPLLNSSHLQGHVNSTINYGLFYENELVSVMGFSKSTQGKNAEWELKRFSNKLNTIVIGGAKKLLKAFDREFDKPSLKSFSMDRIFSGKLYEQLGFKLIKTLPPAYFYHKGYQIVLRRNAQKKNIHKIIPSYSYNKDKTEVQTMNENGYFRVFDTGMSSWLR
;
A
#
# COMPACT_ATOMS: atom_id res chain seq x y z
N MET A 1 -56.26 15.28 -41.43
CA MET A 1 -55.41 14.82 -42.56
C MET A 1 -54.05 15.47 -42.41
N SER A 2 -52.98 14.70 -42.22
CA SER A 2 -51.62 15.26 -42.08
C SER A 2 -51.12 15.74 -43.45
N LYS A 3 -50.66 16.99 -43.51
CA LYS A 3 -50.06 17.61 -44.70
C LYS A 3 -48.95 16.69 -45.22
N LYS A 4 -49.03 16.23 -46.48
CA LYS A 4 -47.97 15.45 -47.12
C LYS A 4 -46.72 16.33 -47.21
N LEU A 5 -45.58 15.81 -46.79
CA LEU A 5 -44.29 16.50 -46.95
C LEU A 5 -43.95 16.61 -48.44
N THR A 6 -43.27 17.69 -48.80
CA THR A 6 -42.57 17.79 -50.09
C THR A 6 -41.25 17.03 -50.05
N THR A 7 -40.68 16.70 -51.22
CA THR A 7 -39.35 16.06 -51.32
C THR A 7 -38.28 16.85 -50.58
N LYS A 8 -38.29 18.17 -50.70
CA LYS A 8 -37.35 19.07 -50.00
C LYS A 8 -37.49 18.99 -48.48
N GLU A 9 -38.71 19.04 -47.96
CA GLU A 9 -38.98 18.94 -46.51
C GLU A 9 -38.59 17.57 -45.94
N PHE A 10 -38.75 16.48 -46.72
CA PHE A 10 -38.28 15.16 -46.32
C PHE A 10 -36.74 15.12 -46.21
N ILE A 11 -36.03 15.66 -47.22
CA ILE A 11 -34.56 15.66 -47.25
C ILE A 11 -34.01 16.49 -46.10
N GLU A 12 -34.55 17.68 -45.82
CA GLU A 12 -34.13 18.52 -44.68
C GLU A 12 -34.27 17.77 -43.35
N LYS A 13 -35.40 17.09 -43.13
CA LYS A 13 -35.62 16.28 -41.92
C LYS A 13 -34.70 15.07 -41.86
N ALA A 14 -34.39 14.45 -42.99
CA ALA A 14 -33.47 13.31 -43.07
C ALA A 14 -32.03 13.72 -42.76
N ILE A 15 -31.57 14.88 -43.26
CA ILE A 15 -30.26 15.46 -42.96
C ILE A 15 -30.15 15.81 -41.47
N ILE A 16 -31.18 16.41 -40.86
CA ILE A 16 -31.18 16.67 -39.42
C ILE A 16 -31.03 15.38 -38.62
N LYS A 17 -31.65 14.28 -39.08
CA LYS A 17 -31.65 13.00 -38.36
C LYS A 17 -30.35 12.21 -38.51
N HIS A 18 -29.76 12.21 -39.71
CA HIS A 18 -28.63 11.34 -40.06
C HIS A 18 -27.32 12.08 -40.35
N GLY A 19 -27.33 13.42 -40.33
CA GLY A 19 -26.18 14.25 -40.67
C GLY A 19 -25.78 14.10 -42.15
N ASP A 20 -24.47 14.08 -42.41
CA ASP A 20 -23.92 14.02 -43.77
C ASP A 20 -23.82 12.60 -44.35
N ARG A 21 -24.35 11.58 -43.66
CA ARG A 21 -24.07 10.16 -43.94
C ARG A 21 -24.68 9.63 -45.24
N TYR A 22 -25.69 10.32 -45.78
CA TYR A 22 -26.44 9.90 -46.95
C TYR A 22 -26.51 11.02 -47.98
N ASP A 23 -26.54 10.61 -49.24
CA ASP A 23 -26.85 11.44 -50.39
C ASP A 23 -28.27 11.14 -50.86
N TYR A 24 -29.06 12.19 -51.03
CA TYR A 24 -30.48 12.15 -51.37
C TYR A 24 -30.75 12.63 -52.81
N SER A 25 -29.72 12.76 -53.64
CA SER A 25 -29.82 13.20 -55.04
C SER A 25 -30.77 12.35 -55.90
N LEU A 26 -31.04 11.10 -55.49
CA LEU A 26 -31.92 10.16 -56.18
C LEU A 26 -33.31 10.03 -55.54
N VAL A 27 -33.65 10.87 -54.57
CA VAL A 27 -34.93 10.79 -53.85
C VAL A 27 -36.03 11.50 -54.62
N ASP A 28 -37.09 10.75 -54.95
CA ASP A 28 -38.38 11.26 -55.43
C ASP A 28 -39.48 10.87 -54.43
N TYR A 29 -39.85 11.81 -53.54
CA TYR A 29 -40.79 11.55 -52.46
C TYR A 29 -42.24 11.59 -52.94
N LYS A 30 -42.90 10.42 -52.93
CA LYS A 30 -44.33 10.27 -53.29
C LYS A 30 -45.24 9.93 -52.10
N GLY A 31 -44.66 9.72 -50.92
CA GLY A 31 -45.39 9.46 -49.68
C GLY A 31 -44.59 8.67 -48.65
N ASN A 32 -44.99 8.75 -47.38
CA ASN A 32 -44.22 8.21 -46.25
C ASN A 32 -43.98 6.69 -46.25
N LYS A 33 -44.85 5.92 -46.92
CA LYS A 33 -44.76 4.46 -47.01
C LYS A 33 -44.20 3.96 -48.34
N ILE A 34 -44.04 4.84 -49.33
CA ILE A 34 -43.51 4.49 -50.65
C ILE A 34 -41.99 4.57 -50.56
N LYS A 35 -41.29 3.48 -50.90
CA LYS A 35 -39.83 3.42 -50.80
C LYS A 35 -39.18 4.45 -51.73
N VAL A 36 -38.13 5.09 -51.25
CA VAL A 36 -37.27 6.02 -52.00
C VAL A 36 -35.85 5.47 -52.08
N LYS A 37 -35.12 5.85 -53.13
CA LYS A 37 -33.71 5.49 -53.32
C LYS A 37 -32.82 6.47 -52.58
N ILE A 38 -32.07 5.98 -51.60
CA ILE A 38 -31.15 6.76 -50.76
C ILE A 38 -29.75 6.20 -50.99
N THR A 39 -28.76 7.08 -51.15
CA THR A 39 -27.37 6.67 -51.36
C THR A 39 -26.61 6.75 -50.05
N CYS A 40 -26.10 5.63 -49.55
CA CYS A 40 -25.13 5.62 -48.46
C CYS A 40 -23.74 5.91 -49.02
N LYS A 41 -23.05 6.93 -48.48
CA LYS A 41 -21.69 7.29 -48.94
C LYS A 41 -20.70 6.12 -48.88
N GLU A 42 -20.89 5.17 -47.96
CA GLU A 42 -20.02 3.99 -47.82
C GLU A 42 -20.50 2.75 -48.61
N HIS A 43 -21.82 2.57 -48.79
CA HIS A 43 -22.39 1.29 -49.24
C HIS A 43 -23.25 1.39 -50.50
N GLY A 44 -23.35 2.57 -51.12
CA GLY A 44 -24.11 2.78 -52.35
C GLY A 44 -25.62 2.92 -52.15
N VAL A 45 -26.37 2.79 -53.26
CA VAL A 45 -27.81 3.03 -53.32
C VAL A 45 -28.60 1.90 -52.66
N PHE A 46 -29.57 2.25 -51.80
CA PHE A 46 -30.53 1.31 -51.22
C PHE A 46 -31.94 1.92 -51.19
N GLU A 47 -32.96 1.06 -51.09
CA GLU A 47 -34.36 1.48 -51.02
C GLU A 47 -34.91 1.39 -49.60
N GLN A 48 -35.55 2.45 -49.12
CA GLN A 48 -36.17 2.48 -47.79
C GLN A 48 -37.40 3.38 -47.77
N ALA A 49 -38.38 3.05 -46.92
CA ALA A 49 -39.54 3.90 -46.70
C ALA A 49 -39.13 5.18 -45.93
N PRO A 50 -39.55 6.38 -46.38
CA PRO A 50 -39.25 7.65 -45.72
C PRO A 50 -39.57 7.69 -44.22
N ASP A 51 -40.67 7.06 -43.79
CA ASP A 51 -41.07 7.03 -42.37
C ASP A 51 -40.06 6.27 -41.49
N SER A 52 -39.58 5.13 -41.97
CA SER A 52 -38.58 4.30 -41.31
C SER A 52 -37.24 5.01 -41.27
N HIS A 53 -36.88 5.71 -42.35
CA HIS A 53 -35.66 6.49 -42.42
C HIS A 53 -35.67 7.66 -41.42
N LEU A 54 -36.77 8.43 -41.35
CA LEU A 54 -36.91 9.53 -40.38
C LEU A 54 -36.97 9.06 -38.91
N ARG A 55 -37.42 7.82 -38.65
CA ARG A 55 -37.32 7.19 -37.31
C ARG A 55 -35.88 6.83 -36.92
N GLY A 56 -34.92 6.94 -37.83
CA GLY A 56 -33.51 6.67 -37.58
C GLY A 56 -33.01 5.32 -38.09
N GLN A 57 -33.79 4.59 -38.89
CA GLN A 57 -33.27 3.41 -39.59
C GLN A 57 -32.35 3.85 -40.73
N GLY A 58 -31.14 3.30 -40.77
CA GLY A 58 -30.13 3.63 -41.78
C GLY A 58 -30.01 2.59 -42.90
N CYS A 59 -28.89 2.64 -43.62
CA CYS A 59 -28.52 1.62 -44.59
C CYS A 59 -28.51 0.22 -43.94
N PRO A 60 -29.17 -0.80 -44.55
CA PRO A 60 -29.19 -2.17 -44.05
C PRO A 60 -27.80 -2.78 -43.82
N VAL A 61 -26.79 -2.35 -44.57
CA VAL A 61 -25.41 -2.80 -44.43
C VAL A 61 -24.75 -2.16 -43.20
N CYS A 62 -24.89 -0.84 -43.02
CA CYS A 62 -24.46 -0.14 -41.79
C CYS A 62 -25.17 -0.67 -40.53
N SER A 63 -26.45 -1.06 -40.65
CA SER A 63 -27.24 -1.59 -39.53
C SER A 63 -27.02 -3.08 -39.28
N GLY A 64 -26.06 -3.72 -39.98
CA GLY A 64 -25.62 -5.09 -39.69
C GLY A 64 -26.50 -6.22 -40.24
N ASN A 65 -27.35 -5.96 -41.24
CA ASN A 65 -28.23 -6.98 -41.84
C ASN A 65 -27.60 -7.77 -43.00
N LYS A 66 -26.32 -7.55 -43.32
CA LYS A 66 -25.57 -8.43 -44.23
C LYS A 66 -25.17 -9.70 -43.46
N LYS A 67 -25.57 -10.89 -43.96
CA LYS A 67 -25.09 -12.17 -43.41
C LYS A 67 -23.55 -12.20 -43.53
N LEU A 68 -22.88 -12.43 -42.41
CA LEU A 68 -21.43 -12.60 -42.39
C LEU A 68 -21.03 -13.92 -43.04
N THR A 69 -19.88 -13.95 -43.68
CA THR A 69 -19.17 -15.20 -43.99
C THR A 69 -18.53 -15.79 -42.73
N THR A 70 -18.21 -17.09 -42.74
CA THR A 70 -17.49 -17.74 -41.64
C THR A 70 -16.18 -17.01 -41.30
N LYS A 71 -15.45 -16.55 -42.32
CA LYS A 71 -14.20 -15.79 -42.16
C LYS A 71 -14.42 -14.44 -41.45
N GLU A 72 -15.41 -13.66 -41.90
CA GLU A 72 -15.74 -12.36 -41.29
C GLU A 72 -16.24 -12.50 -39.85
N PHE A 73 -16.98 -13.58 -39.52
CA PHE A 73 -17.36 -13.89 -38.14
C PHE A 73 -16.14 -14.15 -37.26
N ILE A 74 -15.21 -14.98 -37.73
CA ILE A 74 -13.99 -15.34 -36.99
C ILE A 74 -13.12 -14.09 -36.75
N GLU A 75 -12.92 -13.25 -37.76
CA GLU A 75 -12.15 -12.00 -37.63
C GLU A 75 -12.76 -11.08 -36.55
N LYS A 76 -14.09 -10.88 -36.56
CA LYS A 76 -14.78 -10.10 -35.53
C LYS A 76 -14.70 -10.73 -34.15
N ALA A 77 -14.76 -12.05 -34.06
CA ALA A 77 -14.65 -12.78 -32.80
C ALA A 77 -13.23 -12.71 -32.21
N ILE A 78 -12.18 -12.74 -33.04
CA ILE A 78 -10.79 -12.52 -32.64
C ILE A 78 -10.58 -11.10 -32.14
N ILE A 79 -11.13 -10.08 -32.81
CA ILE A 79 -11.05 -8.68 -32.33
C ILE A 79 -11.69 -8.55 -30.95
N LYS A 80 -12.83 -9.21 -30.72
CA LYS A 80 -13.58 -9.10 -29.46
C LYS A 80 -12.93 -9.85 -28.29
N HIS A 81 -12.47 -11.08 -28.52
CA HIS A 81 -12.00 -11.99 -27.46
C HIS A 81 -10.49 -12.19 -27.43
N GLY A 82 -9.76 -11.62 -28.39
CA GLY A 82 -8.32 -11.85 -28.57
C GLY A 82 -8.00 -13.33 -28.80
N ASN A 83 -6.90 -13.79 -28.20
CA ASN A 83 -6.37 -15.14 -28.39
C ASN A 83 -7.02 -16.23 -27.49
N ARG A 84 -8.20 -15.97 -26.92
CA ARG A 84 -8.84 -16.84 -25.90
C ARG A 84 -9.51 -18.09 -26.47
N TYR A 85 -9.96 -18.00 -27.71
CA TYR A 85 -10.72 -19.07 -28.37
C TYR A 85 -10.04 -19.49 -29.67
N ASP A 86 -10.27 -20.74 -30.04
CA ASP A 86 -9.91 -21.34 -31.31
C ASP A 86 -11.21 -21.68 -32.06
N TYR A 87 -11.25 -21.27 -33.32
CA TYR A 87 -12.43 -21.35 -34.19
C TYR A 87 -12.27 -22.37 -35.32
N SER A 88 -11.31 -23.30 -35.20
CA SER A 88 -11.08 -24.38 -36.16
C SER A 88 -12.30 -25.26 -36.45
N LEU A 89 -13.26 -25.33 -35.51
CA LEU A 89 -14.49 -26.11 -35.64
C LEU A 89 -15.73 -25.26 -35.99
N VAL A 90 -15.55 -23.97 -36.32
CA VAL A 90 -16.67 -23.08 -36.62
C VAL A 90 -17.12 -23.23 -38.07
N ASP A 91 -18.37 -23.65 -38.25
CA ASP A 91 -19.12 -23.58 -39.51
C ASP A 91 -20.30 -22.61 -39.36
N TYR A 92 -20.11 -21.35 -39.77
CA TYR A 92 -21.11 -20.29 -39.59
C TYR A 92 -22.22 -20.39 -40.63
N LYS A 93 -23.44 -20.71 -40.18
CA LYS A 93 -24.65 -20.75 -41.02
C LYS A 93 -25.65 -19.61 -40.72
N GLY A 94 -25.40 -18.85 -39.65
CA GLY A 94 -26.23 -17.72 -39.26
C GLY A 94 -26.03 -17.27 -37.81
N ASN A 95 -26.40 -16.02 -37.52
CA ASN A 95 -26.18 -15.37 -36.22
C ASN A 95 -26.80 -16.12 -35.02
N ARG A 96 -27.95 -16.78 -35.23
CA ARG A 96 -28.73 -17.46 -34.18
C ARG A 96 -28.52 -18.98 -34.16
N ILE A 97 -27.74 -19.52 -35.09
CA ILE A 97 -27.41 -20.95 -35.14
C ILE A 97 -26.15 -21.17 -34.31
N LYS A 98 -26.19 -22.09 -33.34
CA LYS A 98 -25.03 -22.37 -32.48
C LYS A 98 -23.86 -22.89 -33.30
N VAL A 99 -22.65 -22.44 -32.95
CA VAL A 99 -21.39 -22.92 -33.52
C VAL A 99 -20.52 -23.52 -32.42
N LYS A 100 -19.67 -24.48 -32.78
CA LYS A 100 -18.69 -25.11 -31.88
C LYS A 100 -17.44 -24.25 -31.81
N ILE A 101 -17.13 -23.73 -30.62
CA ILE A 101 -15.98 -22.88 -30.35
C ILE A 101 -15.10 -23.59 -29.34
N ILE A 102 -13.78 -23.56 -29.52
CA ILE A 102 -12.83 -24.18 -28.59
C ILE A 102 -12.31 -23.10 -27.64
N CYS A 103 -12.59 -23.23 -26.35
CA CYS A 103 -11.88 -22.47 -25.34
C CYS A 103 -10.52 -23.12 -25.08
N LYS A 104 -9.42 -22.37 -25.21
CA LYS A 104 -8.07 -22.93 -25.02
C LYS A 104 -7.83 -23.50 -23.62
N GLU A 105 -8.58 -23.03 -22.62
CA GLU A 105 -8.50 -23.53 -21.24
C GLU A 105 -9.53 -24.61 -20.92
N HIS A 106 -10.69 -24.62 -21.60
CA HIS A 106 -11.87 -25.37 -21.16
C HIS A 106 -12.46 -26.32 -22.21
N GLY A 107 -11.85 -26.41 -23.40
CA GLY A 107 -12.28 -27.30 -24.47
C GLY A 107 -13.46 -26.78 -25.30
N VAL A 108 -14.08 -27.67 -26.07
CA VAL A 108 -15.14 -27.34 -27.04
C VAL A 108 -16.45 -27.02 -26.32
N PHE A 109 -17.12 -25.93 -26.71
CA PHE A 109 -18.45 -25.57 -26.24
C PHE A 109 -19.29 -24.97 -27.38
N GLU A 110 -20.60 -24.92 -27.21
CA GLU A 110 -21.53 -24.36 -28.20
C GLU A 110 -22.08 -23.01 -27.77
N GLN A 111 -22.09 -22.05 -28.69
CA GLN A 111 -22.68 -20.73 -28.46
C GLN A 111 -23.19 -20.14 -29.77
N THR A 112 -24.21 -19.28 -29.71
CA THR A 112 -24.68 -18.54 -30.89
C THR A 112 -23.68 -17.43 -31.23
N PRO A 113 -23.33 -17.23 -32.51
CA PRO A 113 -22.45 -16.14 -32.96
C PRO A 113 -22.80 -14.75 -32.46
N CYS A 114 -24.10 -14.38 -32.32
CA CYS A 114 -24.47 -13.07 -31.75
C CYS A 114 -24.04 -12.90 -30.30
N SER A 115 -24.42 -13.85 -29.43
CA SER A 115 -24.02 -13.85 -28.02
C SER A 115 -22.50 -13.85 -27.89
N HIS A 116 -21.80 -14.59 -28.74
CA HIS A 116 -20.36 -14.62 -28.74
C HIS A 116 -19.75 -13.24 -29.08
N LEU A 117 -20.20 -12.60 -30.16
CA LEU A 117 -19.73 -11.25 -30.55
C LEU A 117 -20.13 -10.15 -29.55
N GLN A 118 -21.21 -10.35 -28.80
CA GLN A 118 -21.60 -9.45 -27.71
C GLN A 118 -20.67 -9.56 -26.49
N GLY A 119 -19.83 -10.59 -26.40
CA GLY A 119 -18.81 -10.75 -25.36
C GLY A 119 -19.10 -11.86 -24.37
N SER A 120 -20.06 -12.75 -24.65
CA SER A 120 -20.32 -13.93 -23.80
C SER A 120 -19.12 -14.89 -23.82
N ASN A 121 -18.64 -15.29 -22.65
CA ASN A 121 -17.56 -16.27 -22.50
C ASN A 121 -18.10 -17.72 -22.51
N CYS A 122 -17.22 -18.73 -22.53
CA CYS A 122 -17.62 -20.10 -22.22
C CYS A 122 -18.12 -20.19 -20.75
N LEU A 123 -18.99 -21.16 -20.47
CA LEU A 123 -19.67 -21.30 -19.17
C LEU A 123 -18.71 -21.41 -17.98
N ILE A 124 -17.51 -21.96 -18.21
CA ILE A 124 -16.49 -22.11 -17.16
C ILE A 124 -15.76 -20.78 -16.92
N CYS A 125 -15.36 -20.06 -17.99
CA CYS A 125 -14.80 -18.72 -17.89
C CYS A 125 -15.80 -17.68 -17.35
N SER A 126 -17.11 -17.89 -17.54
CA SER A 126 -18.15 -17.01 -16.99
C SER A 126 -18.58 -17.37 -15.56
N GLY A 127 -17.93 -18.35 -14.91
CA GLY A 127 -18.20 -18.73 -13.52
C GLY A 127 -19.45 -19.59 -13.29
N ASN A 128 -20.10 -20.09 -14.34
CA ASN A 128 -21.35 -20.87 -14.26
C ASN A 128 -21.14 -22.38 -14.43
N LYS A 129 -20.06 -22.93 -13.86
CA LYS A 129 -19.87 -24.39 -13.77
C LYS A 129 -20.66 -24.93 -12.58
N LYS A 130 -21.58 -25.89 -12.80
CA LYS A 130 -22.14 -26.70 -11.70
C LYS A 130 -20.99 -27.51 -11.08
N ILE A 131 -20.71 -27.28 -9.80
CA ILE A 131 -19.68 -28.03 -9.07
C ILE A 131 -20.12 -29.47 -8.89
N THR A 132 -19.18 -30.41 -8.97
CA THR A 132 -19.43 -31.83 -8.68
C THR A 132 -19.46 -32.09 -7.17
N THR A 133 -20.03 -33.22 -6.72
CA THR A 133 -19.99 -33.64 -5.31
C THR A 133 -18.56 -33.67 -4.77
N LYS A 134 -17.60 -34.13 -5.58
CA LYS A 134 -16.18 -34.17 -5.21
C LYS A 134 -15.59 -32.77 -5.02
N GLU A 135 -15.84 -31.85 -5.94
CA GLU A 135 -15.40 -30.45 -5.84
C GLU A 135 -16.06 -29.71 -4.67
N PHE A 136 -17.32 -30.06 -4.32
CA PHE A 136 -17.98 -29.55 -3.11
C PHE A 136 -17.27 -30.04 -1.83
N ILE A 137 -17.00 -31.35 -1.73
CA ILE A 137 -16.32 -31.94 -0.56
C ILE A 137 -14.92 -31.36 -0.40
N GLU A 138 -14.15 -31.20 -1.47
CA GLU A 138 -12.82 -30.57 -1.42
C GLU A 138 -12.89 -29.14 -0.86
N LYS A 139 -13.85 -28.33 -1.33
CA LYS A 139 -14.06 -26.96 -0.81
C LYS A 139 -14.52 -26.96 0.65
N ALA A 140 -15.35 -27.91 1.05
CA ALA A 140 -15.84 -28.05 2.42
C ALA A 140 -14.72 -28.49 3.38
N ILE A 141 -13.83 -29.39 2.96
CA ILE A 141 -12.63 -29.80 3.71
C ILE A 141 -11.65 -28.63 3.85
N ILE A 142 -11.41 -27.85 2.79
CA ILE A 142 -10.53 -26.67 2.89
C ILE A 142 -11.08 -25.68 3.93
N LYS A 143 -12.40 -25.48 3.96
CA LYS A 143 -13.02 -24.49 4.84
C LYS A 143 -13.13 -24.94 6.30
N HIS A 144 -13.48 -26.20 6.54
CA HIS A 144 -13.78 -26.72 7.88
C HIS A 144 -12.71 -27.66 8.44
N GLY A 145 -11.69 -27.99 7.65
CA GLY A 145 -10.64 -28.94 8.01
C GLY A 145 -11.20 -30.35 8.24
N ASN A 146 -10.67 -31.04 9.25
CA ASN A 146 -11.02 -32.42 9.59
C ASN A 146 -12.27 -32.58 10.49
N ARG A 147 -13.11 -31.54 10.60
CA ARG A 147 -14.22 -31.48 11.59
C ARG A 147 -15.47 -32.26 11.18
N TYR A 148 -15.67 -32.45 9.89
CA TYR A 148 -16.85 -33.11 9.34
C TYR A 148 -16.44 -34.27 8.44
N ASP A 149 -17.27 -35.30 8.42
CA ASP A 149 -17.22 -36.43 7.51
C ASP A 149 -18.34 -36.27 6.47
N TYR A 150 -17.98 -36.45 5.20
CA TYR A 150 -18.86 -36.20 4.06
C TYR A 150 -19.24 -37.49 3.32
N SER A 151 -19.06 -38.66 3.95
CA SER A 151 -19.33 -39.96 3.33
C SER A 151 -20.80 -40.16 2.93
N LEU A 152 -21.71 -39.39 3.53
CA LEU A 152 -23.15 -39.41 3.26
C LEU A 152 -23.62 -38.27 2.34
N VAL A 153 -22.71 -37.45 1.80
CA VAL A 153 -23.07 -36.30 0.96
C VAL A 153 -23.42 -36.75 -0.45
N ASN A 154 -24.65 -36.44 -0.89
CA ASN A 154 -25.08 -36.53 -2.27
C ASN A 154 -25.47 -35.14 -2.79
N TYR A 155 -24.51 -34.45 -3.43
CA TYR A 155 -24.70 -33.07 -3.88
C TYR A 155 -25.45 -33.02 -5.22
N LYS A 156 -26.60 -32.33 -5.25
CA LYS A 156 -27.39 -32.10 -6.46
C LYS A 156 -27.28 -30.65 -6.95
N ASN A 157 -27.45 -29.67 -6.06
CA ASN A 157 -27.30 -28.24 -6.33
C ASN A 157 -26.96 -27.47 -5.03
N THR A 158 -26.83 -26.14 -5.11
CA THR A 158 -26.42 -25.28 -3.98
C THR A 158 -27.45 -25.19 -2.84
N ASP A 159 -28.71 -25.47 -3.15
CA ASP A 159 -29.86 -25.15 -2.31
C ASP A 159 -30.58 -26.43 -1.82
N SER A 160 -30.25 -27.60 -2.37
CA SER A 160 -30.71 -28.90 -1.90
C SER A 160 -29.95 -29.32 -0.64
N GLU A 161 -30.66 -29.72 0.41
CA GLU A 161 -30.05 -30.20 1.65
C GLU A 161 -29.18 -31.45 1.44
N ILE A 162 -28.06 -31.50 2.17
CA ILE A 162 -27.13 -32.63 2.20
C ILE A 162 -26.94 -33.11 3.64
N LYS A 163 -26.69 -34.41 3.80
CA LYS A 163 -26.37 -35.03 5.08
C LYS A 163 -24.86 -34.97 5.33
N ILE A 164 -24.48 -34.28 6.40
CA ILE A 164 -23.09 -34.10 6.81
C ILE A 164 -22.93 -34.69 8.21
N THR A 165 -21.85 -35.43 8.45
CA THR A 165 -21.59 -36.02 9.76
C THR A 165 -20.58 -35.16 10.52
N CYS A 166 -21.00 -34.53 11.61
CA CYS A 166 -20.06 -33.93 12.55
C CYS A 166 -19.39 -35.02 13.37
N LYS A 167 -18.05 -35.06 13.39
CA LYS A 167 -17.32 -36.10 14.13
C LYS A 167 -17.60 -36.08 15.64
N GLU A 168 -18.04 -34.94 16.19
CA GLU A 168 -18.40 -34.81 17.60
C GLU A 168 -19.91 -34.97 17.87
N HIS A 169 -20.79 -34.62 16.93
CA HIS A 169 -22.24 -34.47 17.20
C HIS A 169 -23.17 -35.31 16.31
N GLY A 170 -22.62 -36.12 15.40
CA GLY A 170 -23.39 -37.01 14.52
C GLY A 170 -23.90 -36.35 13.24
N VAL A 171 -24.82 -37.04 12.55
CA VAL A 171 -25.37 -36.64 11.25
C VAL A 171 -26.35 -35.48 11.41
N PHE A 172 -26.22 -34.46 10.55
CA PHE A 172 -27.15 -33.34 10.46
C PHE A 172 -27.35 -32.91 8.99
N GLU A 173 -28.42 -32.18 8.73
CA GLU A 173 -28.77 -31.69 7.38
C GLU A 173 -28.49 -30.19 7.27
N GLN A 174 -27.93 -29.77 6.14
CA GLN A 174 -27.65 -28.38 5.83
C GLN A 174 -27.53 -28.18 4.31
N THR A 175 -27.80 -26.97 3.80
CA THR A 175 -27.55 -26.66 2.39
C THR A 175 -26.06 -26.47 2.10
N PRO A 176 -25.56 -26.92 0.93
CA PRO A 176 -24.18 -26.70 0.49
C PRO A 176 -23.74 -25.23 0.53
N TYR A 177 -24.64 -24.31 0.16
CA TYR A 177 -24.39 -22.87 0.22
C TYR A 177 -24.13 -22.38 1.66
N SER A 178 -25.00 -22.75 2.61
CA SER A 178 -24.85 -22.37 4.02
C SER A 178 -23.59 -22.97 4.64
N HIS A 179 -23.31 -24.24 4.32
CA HIS A 179 -22.14 -24.94 4.81
C HIS A 179 -20.83 -24.31 4.31
N LEU A 180 -20.74 -24.01 3.00
CA LEU A 180 -19.59 -23.32 2.41
C LEU A 180 -19.48 -21.85 2.82
N ARG A 181 -20.50 -21.23 3.42
CA ARG A 181 -20.38 -19.90 4.05
C ARG A 181 -19.86 -19.96 5.49
N GLY A 182 -19.78 -21.14 6.10
CA GLY A 182 -19.22 -21.34 7.44
C GLY A 182 -20.27 -21.67 8.48
N GLY A 183 -21.46 -22.12 8.08
CA GLY A 183 -22.43 -22.70 9.00
C GLY A 183 -21.84 -23.93 9.67
N ASN A 184 -21.80 -23.93 10.99
CA ASN A 184 -21.46 -25.12 11.79
C ASN A 184 -22.72 -25.97 12.02
N CYS A 185 -22.56 -27.22 12.46
CA CYS A 185 -23.71 -27.96 12.99
C CYS A 185 -24.29 -27.21 14.19
N SER A 186 -25.60 -27.33 14.42
CA SER A 186 -26.33 -26.59 15.46
C SER A 186 -25.75 -26.75 16.88
N ARG A 187 -25.10 -27.88 17.15
CA ARG A 187 -24.41 -28.16 18.43
C ARG A 187 -22.98 -27.60 18.50
N CYS A 188 -22.29 -27.44 17.37
CA CYS A 188 -21.01 -26.71 17.29
C CYS A 188 -21.18 -25.19 17.19
N SER A 189 -22.32 -24.68 16.70
CA SER A 189 -22.65 -23.25 16.75
C SER A 189 -23.22 -22.82 18.11
N GLY A 190 -23.67 -23.78 18.93
CA GLY A 190 -23.89 -23.56 20.35
C GLY A 190 -22.54 -23.34 21.04
N THR A 191 -22.37 -22.22 21.73
CA THR A 191 -21.15 -21.93 22.50
C THR A 191 -20.82 -23.10 23.43
N LYS A 192 -19.75 -23.84 23.12
CA LYS A 192 -19.15 -24.78 24.08
C LYS A 192 -18.86 -23.98 25.35
N LYS A 193 -19.46 -24.39 26.48
CA LYS A 193 -19.17 -23.76 27.77
C LYS A 193 -17.68 -23.97 28.04
N LEU A 194 -16.96 -22.90 28.36
CA LEU A 194 -15.55 -23.01 28.77
C LEU A 194 -15.48 -23.84 30.06
N THR A 195 -14.35 -24.52 30.28
CA THR A 195 -14.04 -25.01 31.62
C THR A 195 -13.59 -23.84 32.51
N THR A 196 -13.55 -24.04 33.83
CA THR A 196 -13.06 -23.04 34.77
C THR A 196 -11.62 -22.64 34.44
N GLU A 197 -10.77 -23.60 34.08
CA GLU A 197 -9.36 -23.40 33.75
C GLU A 197 -9.21 -22.58 32.46
N GLU A 198 -9.95 -22.92 31.41
CA GLU A 198 -9.92 -22.20 30.14
C GLU A 198 -10.42 -20.75 30.26
N PHE A 199 -11.38 -20.50 31.17
CA PHE A 199 -11.81 -19.15 31.51
C PHE A 199 -10.71 -18.37 32.23
N ILE A 200 -10.06 -18.98 33.23
CA ILE A 200 -8.99 -18.36 34.01
C ILE A 200 -7.80 -18.01 33.11
N GLU A 201 -7.37 -18.91 32.23
CA GLU A 201 -6.27 -18.64 31.28
C GLU A 201 -6.56 -17.42 30.40
N LYS A 202 -7.78 -17.34 29.85
CA LYS A 202 -8.20 -16.19 29.03
C LYS A 202 -8.26 -14.90 29.85
N ALA A 203 -8.69 -14.98 31.11
CA ALA A 203 -8.76 -13.83 32.00
C ALA A 203 -7.36 -13.34 32.41
N ILE A 204 -6.40 -14.25 32.63
CA ILE A 204 -4.97 -13.92 32.89
C ILE A 204 -4.34 -13.28 31.66
N ILE A 205 -4.57 -13.81 30.46
CA ILE A 205 -4.03 -13.22 29.22
C ILE A 205 -4.53 -11.78 29.05
N LYS A 206 -5.81 -11.52 29.38
CA LYS A 206 -6.42 -10.19 29.20
C LYS A 206 -6.00 -9.18 30.27
N HIS A 207 -5.96 -9.60 31.55
CA HIS A 207 -5.77 -8.68 32.67
C HIS A 207 -4.40 -8.79 33.36
N GLY A 208 -3.56 -9.74 32.93
CA GLY A 208 -2.27 -10.01 33.55
C GLY A 208 -2.39 -10.42 35.02
N ASN A 209 -1.46 -9.97 35.84
CA ASN A 209 -1.34 -10.33 37.26
C ASN A 209 -2.24 -9.51 38.21
N ARG A 210 -3.27 -8.82 37.69
CA ARG A 210 -4.10 -7.87 38.45
C ARG A 210 -5.19 -8.52 39.31
N TYR A 211 -5.58 -9.74 38.96
CA TYR A 211 -6.64 -10.48 39.63
C TYR A 211 -6.15 -11.88 40.00
N ASP A 212 -6.70 -12.39 41.09
CA ASP A 212 -6.57 -13.76 41.54
C ASP A 212 -7.93 -14.46 41.36
N TYR A 213 -7.88 -15.65 40.77
CA TYR A 213 -9.06 -16.43 40.37
C TYR A 213 -9.22 -17.73 41.19
N SER A 214 -8.53 -17.85 42.32
CA SER A 214 -8.59 -19.00 43.22
C SER A 214 -9.99 -19.33 43.73
N LEU A 215 -10.92 -18.36 43.71
CA LEU A 215 -12.32 -18.53 44.13
C LEU A 215 -13.31 -18.67 42.96
N VAL A 216 -12.83 -18.81 41.72
CA VAL A 216 -13.71 -18.91 40.55
C VAL A 216 -14.22 -20.34 40.37
N ASP A 217 -15.54 -20.49 40.33
CA ASP A 217 -16.25 -21.71 39.92
C ASP A 217 -17.12 -21.38 38.69
N TYR A 218 -16.62 -21.68 37.49
CA TYR A 218 -17.25 -21.27 36.23
C TYR A 218 -18.35 -22.23 35.81
N LYS A 219 -19.61 -21.75 35.82
CA LYS A 219 -20.79 -22.52 35.39
C LYS A 219 -21.39 -22.04 34.06
N GLY A 220 -20.88 -20.93 33.51
CA GLY A 220 -21.31 -20.35 32.24
C GLY A 220 -20.99 -18.86 32.10
N ASN A 221 -21.00 -18.35 30.87
CA ASN A 221 -20.55 -16.97 30.56
C ASN A 221 -21.45 -15.85 31.12
N LYS A 222 -22.70 -16.17 31.47
CA LYS A 222 -23.70 -15.25 32.04
C LYS A 222 -23.93 -15.45 33.54
N ILE A 223 -23.27 -16.42 34.17
CA ILE A 223 -23.41 -16.70 35.60
C ILE A 223 -22.26 -15.98 36.33
N LYS A 224 -22.56 -15.25 37.40
CA LYS A 224 -21.55 -14.49 38.15
C LYS A 224 -20.52 -15.42 38.80
N VAL A 225 -19.26 -15.00 38.81
CA VAL A 225 -18.15 -15.67 39.50
C VAL A 225 -17.48 -14.70 40.48
N LYS A 226 -16.87 -15.24 41.54
CA LYS A 226 -16.10 -14.47 42.53
C LYS A 226 -14.65 -14.32 42.06
N ILE A 227 -14.22 -13.08 41.83
CA ILE A 227 -12.87 -12.73 41.37
C ILE A 227 -12.22 -11.87 42.46
N ILE A 228 -10.95 -12.10 42.75
CA ILE A 228 -10.21 -11.33 43.75
C ILE A 228 -9.38 -10.27 43.04
N CYS A 229 -9.65 -9.00 43.31
CA CYS A 229 -8.74 -7.92 42.93
C CYS A 229 -7.65 -7.82 43.99
N LYS A 230 -6.38 -7.85 43.58
CA LYS A 230 -5.26 -7.75 44.53
C LYS A 230 -5.24 -6.44 45.33
N GLU A 231 -5.85 -5.38 44.81
CA GLU A 231 -5.94 -4.08 45.51
C GLU A 231 -7.25 -3.88 46.29
N HIS A 232 -8.36 -4.50 45.87
CA HIS A 232 -9.71 -4.16 46.37
C HIS A 232 -10.51 -5.33 46.94
N GLY A 233 -9.92 -6.54 46.98
CA GLY A 233 -10.53 -7.74 47.53
C GLY A 233 -11.52 -8.43 46.58
N VAL A 234 -12.36 -9.31 47.15
CA VAL A 234 -13.29 -10.17 46.39
C VAL A 234 -14.47 -9.36 45.84
N PHE A 235 -14.81 -9.56 44.57
CA PHE A 235 -16.01 -9.01 43.95
C PHE A 235 -16.65 -10.01 42.97
N GLU A 236 -17.94 -9.83 42.69
CA GLU A 236 -18.67 -10.71 41.77
C GLU A 236 -18.89 -10.04 40.41
N GLN A 237 -18.62 -10.78 39.34
CA GLN A 237 -18.84 -10.30 37.97
C GLN A 237 -19.17 -11.46 37.02
N ILE A 238 -19.92 -11.18 35.96
CA ILE A 238 -20.16 -12.19 34.92
C ILE A 238 -18.91 -12.35 34.03
N PRO A 239 -18.49 -13.59 33.72
CA PRO A 239 -17.32 -13.89 32.90
C PRO A 239 -17.28 -13.18 31.55
N TYR A 240 -18.44 -13.07 30.88
CA TYR A 240 -18.53 -12.36 29.60
C TYR A 240 -18.12 -10.89 29.71
N SER A 241 -18.61 -10.17 30.74
CA SER A 241 -18.26 -8.77 30.98
C SER A 241 -16.83 -8.61 31.43
N HIS A 242 -16.34 -9.52 32.29
CA HIS A 242 -14.95 -9.51 32.72
C HIS A 242 -13.98 -9.66 31.54
N LEU A 243 -14.31 -10.52 30.58
CA LEU A 243 -13.51 -10.75 29.38
C LEU A 243 -13.70 -9.70 28.28
N ASN A 244 -14.73 -8.84 28.31
CA ASN A 244 -15.00 -7.91 27.21
C ASN A 244 -14.98 -6.42 27.61
N SER A 245 -15.54 -6.04 28.77
CA SER A 245 -15.94 -4.64 29.04
C SER A 245 -15.61 -4.08 30.42
N GLY A 246 -14.80 -4.72 31.26
CA GLY A 246 -14.28 -4.07 32.48
C GLY A 246 -13.70 -5.01 33.54
N GLY A 247 -12.83 -4.46 34.40
CA GLY A 247 -12.26 -5.12 35.58
C GLY A 247 -13.06 -4.82 36.86
N CYS A 248 -12.39 -4.82 38.02
CA CYS A 248 -13.00 -4.43 39.30
C CYS A 248 -13.56 -3.00 39.23
N SER A 249 -14.81 -2.82 39.68
CA SER A 249 -15.50 -1.53 39.67
C SER A 249 -14.79 -0.45 40.50
N LYS A 250 -14.02 -0.84 41.52
CA LYS A 250 -13.18 0.07 42.32
C LYS A 250 -11.86 0.44 41.62
N CYS A 251 -11.35 -0.40 40.71
CA CYS A 251 -10.21 -0.05 39.85
C CYS A 251 -10.62 0.88 38.68
N SER A 252 -11.88 0.80 38.22
CA SER A 252 -12.43 1.69 37.18
C SER A 252 -13.17 2.90 37.76
N GLY A 253 -13.44 2.92 39.06
CA GLY A 253 -13.95 4.07 39.80
C GLY A 253 -12.79 4.95 40.26
N ASN A 254 -12.93 6.26 40.10
CA ASN A 254 -11.93 7.25 40.50
C ASN A 254 -11.43 6.97 41.93
N LYS A 255 -10.19 6.51 42.06
CA LYS A 255 -9.41 6.72 43.28
C LYS A 255 -9.44 8.24 43.51
N LYS A 256 -9.97 8.69 44.65
CA LYS A 256 -9.85 10.11 45.02
C LYS A 256 -8.35 10.38 45.09
N LEU A 257 -7.87 11.26 44.20
CA LEU A 257 -6.49 11.73 44.25
C LEU A 257 -6.22 12.35 45.62
N THR A 258 -5.00 12.23 46.12
CA THR A 258 -4.56 13.15 47.17
C THR A 258 -4.34 14.54 46.59
N THR A 259 -4.22 15.56 47.44
CA THR A 259 -3.91 16.93 47.01
C THR A 259 -2.62 16.96 46.20
N GLU A 260 -1.60 16.22 46.63
CA GLU A 260 -0.28 16.12 45.97
C GLU A 260 -0.40 15.45 44.59
N GLU A 261 -1.12 14.33 44.49
CA GLU A 261 -1.34 13.61 43.23
C GLU A 261 -2.13 14.45 42.20
N PHE A 262 -3.04 15.32 42.68
CA PHE A 262 -3.74 16.28 41.81
C PHE A 262 -2.78 17.37 41.30
N ILE A 263 -1.96 17.94 42.19
CA ILE A 263 -1.02 19.01 41.85
C ILE A 263 0.02 18.52 40.83
N GLU A 264 0.59 17.33 41.00
CA GLU A 264 1.55 16.76 40.04
C GLU A 264 0.95 16.65 38.64
N LYS A 265 -0.29 16.14 38.54
CA LYS A 265 -1.00 16.02 37.25
C LYS A 265 -1.33 17.38 36.65
N ALA A 266 -1.67 18.37 37.47
CA ALA A 266 -1.98 19.71 37.02
C ALA A 266 -0.72 20.44 36.50
N ILE A 267 0.44 20.27 37.16
CA ILE A 267 1.74 20.79 36.71
C ILE A 267 2.14 20.18 35.37
N ILE A 268 2.02 18.86 35.21
CA ILE A 268 2.35 18.21 33.92
C ILE A 268 1.46 18.75 32.79
N LYS A 269 0.20 19.04 33.08
CA LYS A 269 -0.78 19.44 32.07
C LYS A 269 -0.68 20.91 31.66
N HIS A 270 -0.43 21.80 32.61
CA HIS A 270 -0.40 23.25 32.36
C HIS A 270 1.01 23.85 32.43
N GLU A 271 2.02 23.00 32.57
CA GLU A 271 3.40 23.39 32.81
C GLU A 271 3.51 24.35 34.02
N ASN A 272 4.41 25.34 33.95
CA ASN A 272 4.73 26.26 35.04
C ASN A 272 3.80 27.50 35.10
N LYS A 273 2.56 27.41 34.59
CA LYS A 273 1.62 28.55 34.43
C LYS A 273 0.81 28.92 35.69
N TYR A 274 0.64 27.97 36.60
CA TYR A 274 -0.16 28.14 37.81
C TYR A 274 0.65 27.77 39.05
N ASP A 275 0.36 28.43 40.16
CA ASP A 275 0.80 28.08 41.49
C ASP A 275 -0.39 27.45 42.25
N TYR A 276 -0.11 26.31 42.88
CA TYR A 276 -1.09 25.47 43.58
C TYR A 276 -0.93 25.51 45.10
N SER A 277 -0.17 26.48 45.62
CA SER A 277 0.05 26.72 47.05
C SER A 277 -1.23 26.86 47.89
N LEU A 278 -2.35 27.21 47.25
CA LEU A 278 -3.67 27.40 47.89
C LEU A 278 -4.65 26.24 47.67
N VAL A 279 -4.21 25.12 47.08
CA VAL A 279 -5.09 23.99 46.75
C VAL A 279 -5.32 23.09 47.96
N ASP A 280 -6.58 22.86 48.30
CA ASP A 280 -7.06 21.83 49.23
C ASP A 280 -8.04 20.91 48.49
N TYR A 281 -7.56 19.76 48.01
CA TYR A 281 -8.33 18.88 47.14
C TYR A 281 -9.27 17.97 47.94
N LYS A 282 -10.58 18.23 47.84
CA LYS A 282 -11.64 17.42 48.49
C LYS A 282 -12.41 16.51 47.52
N GLY A 283 -12.16 16.63 46.22
CA GLY A 283 -12.77 15.80 45.17
C GLY A 283 -12.82 16.49 43.80
N SER A 284 -13.04 15.72 42.73
CA SER A 284 -12.92 16.21 41.35
C SER A 284 -13.99 17.23 40.93
N ALA A 285 -15.09 17.31 41.68
CA ALA A 285 -16.22 18.19 41.44
C ALA A 285 -16.29 19.38 42.41
N VAL A 286 -15.40 19.46 43.39
CA VAL A 286 -15.35 20.56 44.38
C VAL A 286 -14.31 21.57 43.91
N GLU A 287 -14.67 22.85 43.86
CA GLU A 287 -13.77 23.91 43.39
C GLU A 287 -12.56 24.09 44.32
N VAL A 288 -11.40 24.37 43.73
CA VAL A 288 -10.15 24.65 44.43
C VAL A 288 -9.63 26.02 44.04
N LYS A 289 -8.96 26.71 44.99
CA LYS A 289 -8.28 27.99 44.75
C LYS A 289 -6.90 27.74 44.17
N MET A 290 -6.63 28.35 43.02
CA MET A 290 -5.33 28.28 42.33
C MET A 290 -4.88 29.69 41.95
N VAL A 291 -3.57 29.90 41.84
CA VAL A 291 -3.01 31.20 41.49
C VAL A 291 -2.49 31.15 40.07
N CYS A 292 -3.08 31.93 39.17
CA CYS A 292 -2.47 32.17 37.87
C CYS A 292 -1.34 33.18 38.04
N LYS A 293 -0.14 32.84 37.57
CA LYS A 293 1.03 33.73 37.70
C LYS A 293 0.83 35.09 37.02
N GLU A 294 -0.03 35.16 36.01
CA GLU A 294 -0.36 36.39 35.27
C GLU A 294 -1.58 37.14 35.85
N HIS A 295 -2.58 36.42 36.39
CA HIS A 295 -3.90 37.01 36.67
C HIS A 295 -4.38 36.89 38.12
N GLY A 296 -3.57 36.30 39.00
CA GLY A 296 -3.87 36.13 40.43
C GLY A 296 -4.76 34.93 40.76
N VAL A 297 -5.34 34.95 41.97
CA VAL A 297 -6.14 33.86 42.53
C VAL A 297 -7.47 33.69 41.78
N PHE A 298 -7.83 32.45 41.45
CA PHE A 298 -9.13 32.10 40.88
C PHE A 298 -9.60 30.72 41.36
N GLU A 299 -10.89 30.43 41.21
CA GLU A 299 -11.50 29.15 41.57
C GLU A 299 -11.92 28.38 40.32
N GLN A 300 -11.68 27.06 40.33
CA GLN A 300 -12.10 26.15 39.26
C GLN A 300 -12.17 24.71 39.80
N THR A 301 -13.03 23.88 39.22
CA THR A 301 -13.06 22.45 39.56
C THR A 301 -11.81 21.71 39.05
N PRO A 302 -11.22 20.80 39.85
CA PRO A 302 -10.09 19.96 39.45
C PRO A 302 -10.31 19.18 38.16
N SER A 303 -11.54 18.71 37.91
CA SER A 303 -11.90 18.01 36.66
C SER A 303 -11.85 18.92 35.43
N SER A 304 -12.34 20.16 35.54
CA SER A 304 -12.26 21.15 34.46
C SER A 304 -10.82 21.60 34.22
N HIS A 305 -10.06 21.80 35.30
CA HIS A 305 -8.65 22.19 35.23
C HIS A 305 -7.79 21.09 34.58
N LEU A 306 -7.89 19.84 35.07
CA LEU A 306 -7.27 18.68 34.43
C LEU A 306 -7.88 18.34 33.06
N GLY A 307 -9.00 18.95 32.68
CA GLY A 307 -9.59 18.91 31.34
C GLY A 307 -8.89 19.86 30.36
N GLY A 308 -8.18 20.87 30.85
CA GLY A 308 -7.45 21.87 30.05
C GLY A 308 -8.06 23.27 30.15
N GLY A 309 -8.95 23.51 31.11
CA GLY A 309 -9.48 24.83 31.40
C GLY A 309 -8.37 25.77 31.87
N ASN A 310 -8.28 26.95 31.26
CA ASN A 310 -7.40 28.03 31.73
C ASN A 310 -8.12 28.91 32.76
N CYS A 311 -7.39 29.81 33.43
CA CYS A 311 -8.00 30.80 34.31
C CYS A 311 -9.06 31.64 33.56
N PRO A 312 -10.12 32.13 34.22
CA PRO A 312 -11.19 32.91 33.57
C PRO A 312 -10.68 34.14 32.79
N ARG A 313 -9.62 34.79 33.27
CA ARG A 313 -8.98 35.93 32.57
C ARG A 313 -8.09 35.49 31.39
N CYS A 314 -7.45 34.33 31.50
CA CYS A 314 -6.66 33.70 30.44
C CYS A 314 -7.53 33.16 29.29
N SER A 315 -8.72 32.64 29.63
CA SER A 315 -9.70 32.11 28.68
C SER A 315 -10.67 33.18 28.15
N GLY A 316 -10.79 34.30 28.86
CA GLY A 316 -11.72 35.39 28.59
C GLY A 316 -11.06 36.75 28.33
N TYR A 317 -9.87 36.81 27.74
CA TYR A 317 -9.29 38.09 27.31
C TYR A 317 -10.14 38.66 26.17
N ARG A 318 -10.93 39.70 26.45
CA ARG A 318 -11.48 40.56 25.40
C ARG A 318 -10.30 41.37 24.87
N LYS A 319 -9.77 40.95 23.70
CA LYS A 319 -8.75 41.72 22.98
C LYS A 319 -9.15 43.18 22.91
N THR A 320 -8.21 44.09 23.15
CA THR A 320 -8.43 45.52 22.95
C THR A 320 -8.33 45.87 21.46
N SER A 321 -8.71 47.10 21.09
CA SER A 321 -8.45 47.60 19.73
C SER A 321 -6.96 47.58 19.40
N GLU A 322 -6.07 47.83 20.37
CA GLU A 322 -4.62 47.81 20.14
C GLU A 322 -4.09 46.40 19.86
N ASP A 323 -4.60 45.39 20.57
CA ASP A 323 -4.22 43.99 20.36
C ASP A 323 -4.62 43.49 18.98
N ILE A 324 -5.83 43.84 18.52
CA ILE A 324 -6.30 43.40 17.20
C ILE A 324 -5.55 44.10 16.07
N ILE A 325 -5.14 45.36 16.28
CA ILE A 325 -4.35 46.11 15.30
C ILE A 325 -2.96 45.48 15.13
N LYS A 326 -2.31 45.03 16.21
CA LYS A 326 -1.04 44.28 16.12
C LYS A 326 -1.19 43.02 15.27
N GLU A 327 -2.27 42.26 15.45
CA GLU A 327 -2.55 41.06 14.64
C GLU A 327 -2.86 41.41 13.18
N PHE A 328 -3.58 42.50 12.91
CA PHE A 328 -3.80 42.97 11.54
C PHE A 328 -2.48 43.33 10.85
N LYS A 329 -1.55 44.00 11.56
CA LYS A 329 -0.20 44.31 11.05
C LYS A 329 0.64 43.06 10.79
N GLN A 330 0.51 42.01 11.59
CA GLN A 330 1.19 40.73 11.32
C GLN A 330 0.71 40.08 10.00
N VAL A 331 -0.57 40.24 9.66
CA VAL A 331 -1.16 39.63 8.45
C VAL A 331 -0.94 40.49 7.20
N HIS A 332 -1.04 41.81 7.32
CA HIS A 332 -1.05 42.74 6.17
C HIS A 332 0.14 43.70 6.12
N GLY A 333 1.05 43.67 7.10
CA GLY A 333 2.11 44.67 7.25
C GLY A 333 1.54 46.08 7.47
N ASP A 334 2.22 47.09 6.92
CA ASP A 334 1.81 48.49 6.97
C ASP A 334 0.89 48.91 5.80
N ARG A 335 0.23 47.93 5.14
CA ARG A 335 -0.61 48.18 3.95
C ARG A 335 -1.91 48.95 4.23
N TYR A 336 -2.34 48.96 5.48
CA TYR A 336 -3.59 49.58 5.90
C TYR A 336 -3.35 50.43 7.14
N ASP A 337 -4.03 51.57 7.20
CA ASP A 337 -4.14 52.38 8.41
C ASP A 337 -5.37 51.94 9.22
N TYR A 338 -5.15 51.70 10.50
CA TYR A 338 -6.14 51.20 11.46
C TYR A 338 -6.56 52.27 12.47
N SER A 339 -6.26 53.54 12.21
CA SER A 339 -6.64 54.70 13.03
C SER A 339 -8.14 54.78 13.35
N LEU A 340 -9.00 54.16 12.53
CA LEU A 340 -10.46 54.14 12.69
C LEU A 340 -11.01 52.82 13.26
N VAL A 341 -10.17 51.91 13.73
CA VAL A 341 -10.59 50.60 14.25
C VAL A 341 -11.08 50.70 15.70
N ASP A 342 -12.38 50.50 15.89
CA ASP A 342 -13.02 50.31 17.21
C ASP A 342 -13.47 48.85 17.36
N TYR A 343 -12.71 48.06 18.13
CA TYR A 343 -12.91 46.62 18.26
C TYR A 343 -13.84 46.26 19.42
N LYS A 344 -14.98 45.64 19.08
CA LYS A 344 -15.97 45.11 20.03
C LYS A 344 -16.23 43.61 19.87
N GLY A 345 -15.43 42.91 19.04
CA GLY A 345 -15.52 41.45 18.86
C GLY A 345 -15.21 40.93 17.44
N ASN A 346 -14.90 39.64 17.31
CA ASN A 346 -14.46 39.05 16.03
C ASN A 346 -15.54 38.95 14.93
N ARG A 347 -16.81 39.10 15.29
CA ARG A 347 -17.96 39.02 14.38
C ARG A 347 -18.41 40.39 13.84
N ILE A 348 -17.93 41.48 14.43
CA ILE A 348 -18.27 42.84 13.98
C ILE A 348 -17.43 43.27 12.78
N LYS A 349 -17.93 44.27 12.04
CA LYS A 349 -17.16 44.97 11.02
C LYS A 349 -16.45 46.17 11.64
N VAL A 350 -15.23 46.44 11.19
CA VAL A 350 -14.43 47.61 11.59
C VAL A 350 -14.08 48.43 10.35
N LYS A 351 -13.89 49.74 10.52
CA LYS A 351 -13.45 50.66 9.46
C LYS A 351 -11.93 50.60 9.36
N ILE A 352 -11.43 50.29 8.17
CA ILE A 352 -10.01 50.13 7.85
C ILE A 352 -9.71 51.07 6.69
N ILE A 353 -8.57 51.76 6.73
CA ILE A 353 -8.15 52.69 5.67
C ILE A 353 -7.16 51.97 4.76
N CYS A 354 -7.50 51.87 3.48
CA CYS A 354 -6.55 51.48 2.45
C CYS A 354 -5.94 52.73 1.83
N GLU A 355 -4.62 52.88 1.85
CA GLU A 355 -3.92 54.04 1.27
C GLU A 355 -4.31 54.30 -0.19
N LYS A 356 -4.58 53.23 -0.97
CA LYS A 356 -4.96 53.35 -2.39
C LYS A 356 -6.45 53.59 -2.63
N HIS A 357 -7.33 53.18 -1.72
CA HIS A 357 -8.77 53.04 -2.02
C HIS A 357 -9.69 53.70 -0.98
N GLY A 358 -9.13 54.33 0.05
CA GLY A 358 -9.84 55.00 1.13
C GLY A 358 -10.40 54.05 2.18
N VAL A 359 -11.31 54.57 3.00
CA VAL A 359 -11.94 53.85 4.11
C VAL A 359 -12.89 52.77 3.58
N PHE A 360 -12.80 51.56 4.12
CA PHE A 360 -13.74 50.47 3.85
C PHE A 360 -14.07 49.69 5.12
N GLU A 361 -15.21 49.00 5.13
CA GLU A 361 -15.63 48.17 6.26
C GLU A 361 -15.43 46.68 5.98
N GLN A 362 -14.84 45.97 6.94
CA GLN A 362 -14.64 44.53 6.84
C GLN A 362 -14.78 43.84 8.20
N ARG A 363 -15.28 42.59 8.20
CA ARG A 363 -15.37 41.78 9.42
C ARG A 363 -13.97 41.47 9.95
N VAL A 364 -13.77 41.62 11.25
CA VAL A 364 -12.46 41.37 11.92
C VAL A 364 -11.92 39.97 11.61
N SER A 365 -12.75 38.95 11.77
CA SER A 365 -12.37 37.56 11.45
C SER A 365 -12.07 37.30 9.97
N ALA A 366 -12.58 38.13 9.05
CA ALA A 366 -12.22 38.04 7.63
C ALA A 366 -10.89 38.75 7.37
N HIS A 367 -10.66 39.90 8.00
CA HIS A 367 -9.41 40.63 7.86
C HIS A 367 -8.21 39.84 8.41
N LEU A 368 -8.36 39.19 9.58
CA LEU A 368 -7.37 38.26 10.14
C LEU A 368 -7.07 37.04 9.24
N ARG A 369 -8.00 36.67 8.35
CA ARG A 369 -7.80 35.59 7.36
C ARG A 369 -7.08 36.06 6.10
N GLY A 370 -6.61 37.31 6.05
CA GLY A 370 -5.86 37.87 4.93
C GLY A 370 -6.75 38.42 3.80
N TYR A 371 -8.02 38.70 4.04
CA TYR A 371 -8.87 39.32 3.03
C TYR A 371 -8.52 40.80 2.82
N ASN A 372 -8.18 41.18 1.59
CA ASN A 372 -7.87 42.56 1.23
C ASN A 372 -9.14 43.42 1.04
N CYS A 373 -8.95 44.74 0.91
CA CYS A 373 -10.01 45.66 0.54
C CYS A 373 -10.71 45.24 -0.78
N LEU A 374 -12.03 45.46 -0.91
CA LEU A 374 -12.79 44.98 -2.08
C LEU A 374 -12.25 45.52 -3.41
N LYS A 375 -11.75 46.76 -3.43
CA LYS A 375 -11.11 47.38 -4.60
C LYS A 375 -9.71 46.83 -4.87
N CYS A 376 -9.00 46.40 -3.83
CA CYS A 376 -7.71 45.69 -3.91
C CYS A 376 -7.86 44.24 -4.40
N ARG A 377 -9.06 43.65 -4.24
CA ARG A 377 -9.39 42.27 -4.59
C ARG A 377 -9.38 41.99 -6.11
N GLY A 378 -9.14 43.03 -6.91
CA GLY A 378 -8.90 42.98 -8.36
C GLY A 378 -7.56 43.55 -8.82
N TYR A 379 -6.63 43.89 -7.91
CA TYR A 379 -5.29 44.33 -8.30
C TYR A 379 -4.43 43.10 -8.64
N HIS A 380 -4.00 43.00 -9.89
CA HIS A 380 -3.10 41.95 -10.34
C HIS A 380 -1.68 42.27 -9.85
N LYS A 381 -1.04 41.34 -9.12
CA LYS A 381 0.38 41.43 -8.78
C LYS A 381 1.20 41.61 -10.05
N THR A 382 2.32 42.33 -9.98
CA THR A 382 3.24 42.44 -11.13
C THR A 382 4.02 41.13 -11.30
N ASN A 383 4.64 40.93 -12.49
CA ASN A 383 5.53 39.77 -12.72
C ASN A 383 6.64 39.71 -11.66
N GLU A 384 7.25 40.86 -11.33
CA GLU A 384 8.34 40.95 -10.35
C GLU A 384 7.92 40.52 -8.94
N GLU A 385 6.73 40.94 -8.50
CA GLU A 385 6.19 40.56 -7.18
C GLU A 385 5.92 39.06 -7.10
N VAL A 386 5.36 38.46 -8.16
CA VAL A 386 5.05 37.02 -8.22
C VAL A 386 6.32 36.17 -8.28
N ILE A 387 7.32 36.62 -9.04
CA ILE A 387 8.60 35.90 -9.18
C ILE A 387 9.37 35.90 -7.84
N LYS A 388 9.35 37.01 -7.08
CA LYS A 388 9.94 37.04 -5.72
C LYS A 388 9.31 35.99 -4.81
N GLU A 389 7.99 35.85 -4.84
CA GLU A 389 7.29 34.82 -4.05
C GLU A 389 7.58 33.40 -4.54
N PHE A 390 7.65 33.18 -5.86
CA PHE A 390 8.02 31.89 -6.42
C PHE A 390 9.44 31.47 -6.00
N ASN A 391 10.39 32.40 -6.03
CA ASN A 391 11.76 32.20 -5.57
C ASN A 391 11.81 31.86 -4.08
N HIS A 392 11.01 32.54 -3.25
CA HIS A 392 10.93 32.25 -1.83
C HIS A 392 10.36 30.84 -1.54
N VAL A 393 9.30 30.42 -2.25
CA VAL A 393 8.66 29.11 -2.04
C VAL A 393 9.53 27.94 -2.51
N HIS A 394 10.27 28.12 -3.61
CA HIS A 394 11.05 27.05 -4.23
C HIS A 394 12.56 27.20 -4.06
N ASP A 395 13.01 28.09 -3.18
CA ASP A 395 14.43 28.31 -2.86
C ASP A 395 15.29 28.53 -4.11
N ASN A 396 14.84 29.42 -5.00
CA ASN A 396 15.51 29.78 -6.27
C ASN A 396 15.77 28.60 -7.25
N LYS A 397 14.97 27.53 -7.17
CA LYS A 397 15.18 26.29 -7.97
C LYS A 397 14.79 26.36 -9.46
N TYR A 398 14.06 27.38 -9.90
CA TYR A 398 13.54 27.46 -11.26
C TYR A 398 13.93 28.79 -11.91
N ASP A 399 14.01 28.79 -13.23
CA ASP A 399 14.13 30.00 -14.02
C ASP A 399 12.72 30.51 -14.39
N TYR A 400 12.49 31.79 -14.12
CA TYR A 400 11.23 32.49 -14.34
C TYR A 400 11.30 33.53 -15.45
N SER A 401 12.35 33.53 -16.26
CA SER A 401 12.55 34.46 -17.38
C SER A 401 11.41 34.42 -18.41
N LEU A 402 10.66 33.31 -18.47
CA LEU A 402 9.52 33.11 -19.36
C LEU A 402 8.15 33.37 -18.70
N VAL A 403 8.13 33.85 -17.45
CA VAL A 403 6.88 34.11 -16.72
C VAL A 403 6.24 35.42 -17.19
N ASP A 404 5.09 35.30 -17.86
CA ASP A 404 4.15 36.39 -18.15
C ASP A 404 2.90 36.23 -17.27
N TYR A 405 2.92 36.81 -16.07
CA TYR A 405 1.84 36.71 -15.09
C TYR A 405 0.71 37.69 -15.39
N LYS A 406 -0.46 37.12 -15.73
CA LYS A 406 -1.70 37.89 -15.90
C LYS A 406 -2.60 37.77 -14.68
N LYS A 407 -2.89 36.54 -14.23
CA LYS A 407 -3.71 36.26 -13.04
C LYS A 407 -3.41 34.87 -12.49
N SER A 408 -3.68 34.66 -11.20
CA SER A 408 -3.35 33.43 -10.46
C SER A 408 -3.96 32.14 -11.02
N ALA A 409 -5.05 32.25 -11.79
CA ALA A 409 -5.73 31.12 -12.42
C ALA A 409 -5.21 30.76 -13.82
N VAL A 410 -4.44 31.65 -14.46
CA VAL A 410 -3.88 31.45 -15.82
C VAL A 410 -2.49 30.86 -15.69
N LYS A 411 -2.18 29.84 -16.49
CA LYS A 411 -0.87 29.18 -16.44
C LYS A 411 0.24 30.11 -16.93
N VAL A 412 1.39 30.00 -16.29
CA VAL A 412 2.65 30.65 -16.68
C VAL A 412 3.67 29.59 -17.09
N LYS A 413 4.63 29.98 -17.94
CA LYS A 413 5.75 29.13 -18.34
C LYS A 413 6.90 29.29 -17.34
N ILE A 414 7.32 28.18 -16.76
CA ILE A 414 8.41 28.11 -15.78
C ILE A 414 9.44 27.13 -16.32
N GLU A 415 10.72 27.48 -16.21
CA GLU A 415 11.80 26.63 -16.69
C GLU A 415 12.46 25.86 -15.54
N CYS A 416 12.52 24.54 -15.70
CA CYS A 416 13.26 23.66 -14.82
C CYS A 416 14.56 23.26 -15.50
N GLU A 417 15.69 23.57 -14.89
CA GLU A 417 17.04 23.21 -15.38
C GLU A 417 17.15 21.73 -15.82
N LYS A 418 16.46 20.82 -15.12
CA LYS A 418 16.52 19.37 -15.41
C LYS A 418 15.55 18.87 -16.48
N HIS A 419 14.45 19.58 -16.72
CA HIS A 419 13.30 19.04 -17.46
C HIS A 419 12.73 20.00 -18.52
N GLY A 420 13.36 21.16 -18.69
CA GLY A 420 12.95 22.23 -19.58
C GLY A 420 11.71 22.97 -19.09
N VAL A 421 11.12 23.74 -20.02
CA VAL A 421 9.95 24.57 -19.77
C VAL A 421 8.71 23.71 -19.51
N PHE A 422 7.95 24.08 -18.49
CA PHE A 422 6.64 23.49 -18.17
C PHE A 422 5.64 24.59 -17.81
N GLU A 423 4.35 24.28 -17.93
CA GLU A 423 3.27 25.24 -17.64
C GLU A 423 2.51 24.88 -16.38
N GLN A 424 2.31 25.87 -15.52
CA GLN A 424 1.59 25.69 -14.25
C GLN A 424 0.85 26.95 -13.84
N LYS A 425 -0.23 26.82 -13.07
CA LYS A 425 -0.91 27.97 -12.47
C LYS A 425 -0.02 28.57 -11.37
N PRO A 426 0.14 29.91 -11.33
CA PRO A 426 0.89 30.61 -10.29
C PRO A 426 0.45 30.23 -8.88
N ASN A 427 -0.84 30.07 -8.62
CA ASN A 427 -1.34 29.70 -7.29
C ASN A 427 -0.86 28.31 -6.86
N ASP A 428 -0.88 27.33 -7.78
CA ASP A 428 -0.40 25.98 -7.50
C ASP A 428 1.12 26.01 -7.25
N HIS A 429 1.87 26.81 -8.02
CA HIS A 429 3.30 26.97 -7.81
C HIS A 429 3.62 27.60 -6.45
N LEU A 430 2.85 28.62 -6.02
CA LEU A 430 2.97 29.24 -4.69
C LEU A 430 2.59 28.29 -3.53
N TYR A 431 1.72 27.31 -3.78
CA TYR A 431 1.44 26.24 -2.82
C TYR A 431 2.55 25.17 -2.73
N GLY A 432 3.67 25.37 -3.43
CA GLY A 432 4.83 24.48 -3.40
C GLY A 432 4.78 23.33 -4.41
N TYR A 433 3.80 23.31 -5.32
CA TYR A 433 3.80 22.33 -6.41
C TYR A 433 4.86 22.73 -7.44
N GLY A 434 5.94 21.96 -7.59
CA GLY A 434 6.99 22.21 -8.58
C GLY A 434 6.79 21.51 -9.93
N CYS A 435 7.86 21.45 -10.73
CA CYS A 435 7.87 20.79 -12.04
C CYS A 435 7.20 19.41 -12.01
N PRO A 436 6.18 19.14 -12.85
CA PRO A 436 5.46 17.85 -12.86
C PRO A 436 6.36 16.64 -13.12
N LYS A 437 7.46 16.82 -13.86
CA LYS A 437 8.46 15.76 -14.10
C LYS A 437 9.41 15.57 -12.91
N CYS A 438 9.66 16.61 -12.11
CA CYS A 438 10.29 16.48 -10.79
C CYS A 438 9.34 15.88 -9.75
N ASN A 439 8.03 16.09 -9.90
CA ASN A 439 6.98 15.73 -8.94
C ASN A 439 6.22 14.44 -9.31
N HIS A 440 6.57 13.78 -10.42
CA HIS A 440 6.20 12.40 -10.73
C HIS A 440 7.33 11.47 -10.31
N SER A 441 7.18 10.95 -9.09
CA SER A 441 8.15 10.10 -8.39
C SER A 441 8.17 8.66 -8.93
N ILE A 442 8.42 8.47 -10.22
CA ILE A 442 8.98 7.21 -10.71
C ILE A 442 10.44 7.52 -10.98
N SER A 443 11.35 6.96 -10.19
CA SER A 443 12.78 7.19 -10.39
C SER A 443 13.15 6.81 -11.82
N LYS A 444 13.99 7.61 -12.51
CA LYS A 444 14.56 7.23 -13.83
C LYS A 444 15.13 5.80 -13.79
N ARG A 445 15.64 5.36 -12.62
CA ARG A 445 16.20 4.03 -12.38
C ARG A 445 15.15 2.94 -12.18
N GLU A 446 14.02 3.26 -11.56
CA GLU A 446 12.88 2.34 -11.51
C GLU A 446 12.33 2.08 -12.93
N GLN A 447 12.27 3.14 -13.77
CA GLN A 447 11.90 2.98 -15.19
C GLN A 447 12.90 2.13 -15.95
N GLU A 448 14.20 2.31 -15.71
CA GLU A 448 15.27 1.50 -16.28
C GLU A 448 15.10 0.01 -15.91
N LEU A 449 14.87 -0.27 -14.62
CA LEU A 449 14.59 -1.62 -14.14
C LEU A 449 13.31 -2.20 -14.77
N ALA A 450 12.23 -1.44 -14.82
CA ALA A 450 10.97 -1.88 -15.42
C ALA A 450 11.10 -2.16 -16.91
N LYS A 451 11.86 -1.33 -17.64
CA LYS A 451 12.19 -1.54 -19.05
C LYS A 451 13.00 -2.82 -19.22
N TRP A 452 14.07 -3.00 -18.44
CA TRP A 452 14.88 -4.21 -18.46
C TRP A 452 14.04 -5.46 -18.17
N ILE A 453 13.14 -5.43 -17.19
CA ILE A 453 12.25 -6.58 -16.92
C ILE A 453 11.35 -6.86 -18.13
N LYS A 454 10.69 -5.83 -18.69
CA LYS A 454 9.79 -5.99 -19.85
C LYS A 454 10.47 -6.62 -21.06
N GLU A 455 11.74 -6.29 -21.31
CA GLU A 455 12.53 -6.87 -22.40
C GLU A 455 12.73 -8.39 -22.24
N TYR A 456 12.96 -8.87 -21.01
CA TYR A 456 13.27 -10.29 -20.76
C TYR A 456 12.05 -11.17 -20.47
N VAL A 457 10.92 -10.59 -20.06
CA VAL A 457 9.66 -11.31 -19.86
C VAL A 457 8.56 -10.79 -20.80
N PHE A 458 8.88 -10.59 -22.08
CA PHE A 458 7.97 -10.03 -23.09
C PHE A 458 6.63 -10.76 -23.23
N MET A 459 6.59 -12.07 -22.94
CA MET A 459 5.35 -12.87 -22.95
C MET A 459 4.49 -12.71 -21.68
N ARG A 460 4.99 -11.99 -20.66
CA ARG A 460 4.30 -11.81 -19.37
C ARG A 460 3.84 -10.36 -19.23
N LYS A 461 2.67 -10.19 -18.65
CA LYS A 461 2.18 -8.87 -18.26
C LYS A 461 3.06 -8.32 -17.14
N VAL A 462 3.64 -7.14 -17.36
CA VAL A 462 4.36 -6.37 -16.34
C VAL A 462 3.57 -5.10 -16.07
N VAL A 463 3.12 -4.91 -14.84
CA VAL A 463 2.35 -3.74 -14.41
C VAL A 463 3.21 -2.90 -13.49
N THR A 464 3.41 -1.64 -13.83
CA THR A 464 4.15 -0.69 -12.99
C THR A 464 3.20 0.12 -12.12
N ASN A 465 3.63 0.53 -10.92
CA ASN A 465 2.87 1.36 -9.97
C ASN A 465 1.47 0.81 -9.66
N LYS A 466 1.39 -0.49 -9.42
CA LYS A 466 0.11 -1.18 -9.18
C LYS A 466 -0.40 -0.86 -7.78
N ARG A 467 -1.55 -0.18 -7.71
CA ARG A 467 -2.22 0.14 -6.45
C ARG A 467 -3.17 -0.96 -5.98
N PHE A 468 -3.13 -1.23 -4.68
CA PHE A 468 -4.01 -2.13 -3.93
C PHE A 468 -4.68 -1.33 -2.82
N TYR A 469 -6.00 -1.18 -2.90
CA TYR A 469 -6.77 -0.36 -1.97
C TYR A 469 -7.17 -1.17 -0.74
N TYR A 470 -7.17 -0.53 0.43
CA TYR A 470 -7.64 -1.15 1.68
C TYR A 470 -9.17 -1.27 1.71
N ASP A 471 -9.82 -0.26 1.15
CA ASP A 471 -11.26 -0.08 1.07
C ASP A 471 -11.58 0.14 -0.43
N GLU A 472 -12.17 -0.88 -1.05
CA GLU A 472 -12.50 -0.86 -2.47
C GLU A 472 -13.63 0.12 -2.80
N GLU A 473 -14.50 0.44 -1.83
CA GLU A 473 -15.64 1.34 -1.99
C GLU A 473 -15.19 2.80 -2.02
N ASN A 474 -14.32 3.21 -1.08
CA ASN A 474 -13.93 4.62 -0.95
C ASN A 474 -12.61 5.00 -1.64
N LYS A 475 -11.75 4.03 -2.01
CA LYS A 475 -10.45 4.25 -2.71
C LYS A 475 -9.52 5.28 -2.07
N ARG A 476 -9.64 5.56 -0.76
CA ARG A 476 -8.89 6.63 -0.07
C ARG A 476 -7.48 6.25 0.40
N LYS A 477 -7.22 4.96 0.66
CA LYS A 477 -5.90 4.45 1.11
C LYS A 477 -5.49 3.25 0.28
N PHE A 478 -4.23 3.21 -0.14
CA PHE A 478 -3.67 2.13 -0.94
C PHE A 478 -2.21 1.83 -0.59
N TYR A 479 -1.78 0.61 -0.89
CA TYR A 479 -0.37 0.28 -1.11
C TYR A 479 -0.09 0.28 -2.60
N GLU A 480 1.10 0.73 -2.99
CA GLU A 480 1.60 0.67 -4.36
C GLU A 480 2.71 -0.37 -4.45
N LEU A 481 2.74 -1.13 -5.54
CA LEU A 481 3.85 -1.99 -5.93
C LEU A 481 4.51 -1.41 -7.18
N ASP A 482 5.82 -1.16 -7.12
CA ASP A 482 6.56 -0.49 -8.21
C ASP A 482 6.51 -1.32 -9.50
N ILE A 483 6.85 -2.61 -9.42
CA ILE A 483 6.81 -3.54 -10.56
C ILE A 483 6.14 -4.84 -10.15
N PHE A 484 4.99 -5.15 -10.74
CA PHE A 484 4.21 -6.35 -10.47
C PHE A 484 4.08 -7.24 -11.70
N ILE A 485 4.34 -8.55 -11.51
CA ILE A 485 4.28 -9.59 -12.54
C ILE A 485 3.24 -10.62 -12.11
N PRO A 486 1.96 -10.46 -12.53
CA PRO A 486 0.86 -11.28 -12.03
C PRO A 486 1.05 -12.78 -12.26
N SER A 487 1.59 -13.18 -13.43
CA SER A 487 1.79 -14.59 -13.77
C SER A 487 2.80 -15.33 -12.87
N LEU A 488 3.58 -14.59 -12.07
CA LEU A 488 4.54 -15.15 -11.12
C LEU A 488 4.13 -14.98 -9.67
N ASN A 489 3.02 -14.26 -9.39
CA ASN A 489 2.71 -13.73 -8.06
C ASN A 489 3.94 -13.05 -7.42
N LEU A 490 4.67 -12.28 -8.23
CA LEU A 490 5.94 -11.66 -7.86
C LEU A 490 5.88 -10.15 -8.08
N ALA A 491 6.32 -9.40 -7.09
CA ALA A 491 6.54 -7.97 -7.17
C ALA A 491 7.99 -7.64 -6.84
N ILE A 492 8.49 -6.55 -7.43
CA ILE A 492 9.81 -5.99 -7.18
C ILE A 492 9.61 -4.54 -6.78
N GLU A 493 10.17 -4.18 -5.62
CA GLU A 493 10.19 -2.84 -5.06
C GLU A 493 11.58 -2.25 -5.27
N TYR A 494 11.63 -1.10 -5.92
CA TYR A 494 12.84 -0.29 -6.09
C TYR A 494 12.88 0.75 -4.96
N ASN A 495 13.57 0.41 -3.88
CA ASN A 495 13.65 1.27 -2.72
C ASN A 495 14.74 2.35 -2.91
N GLY A 496 14.34 3.59 -3.17
CA GLY A 496 15.24 4.76 -3.16
C GLY A 496 15.71 5.10 -1.74
N LEU A 497 17.01 5.37 -1.55
CA LEU A 497 17.58 5.54 -0.21
C LEU A 497 16.96 6.72 0.56
N GLU A 498 16.83 7.87 -0.09
CA GLU A 498 16.26 9.10 0.49
C GLU A 498 14.77 8.97 0.86
N PHE A 499 14.03 8.08 0.20
CA PHE A 499 12.59 7.92 0.43
C PHE A 499 12.25 6.88 1.50
N HIS A 500 13.25 6.11 1.93
CA HIS A 500 13.08 4.95 2.82
C HIS A 500 13.90 5.02 4.11
N HIS A 501 14.61 6.12 4.36
CA HIS A 501 15.35 6.29 5.59
C HIS A 501 14.47 6.72 6.78
N THR A 502 15.00 6.56 7.99
CA THR A 502 14.41 7.05 9.22
C THR A 502 15.24 8.22 9.78
N HIS A 503 14.56 9.19 10.38
CA HIS A 503 15.17 10.33 11.07
C HIS A 503 15.41 10.05 12.57
N GLY A 504 15.21 8.82 13.04
CA GLY A 504 15.39 8.41 14.44
C GLY A 504 14.06 8.24 15.20
N GLU A 505 14.14 7.63 16.39
CA GLU A 505 12.97 7.25 17.21
C GLU A 505 12.26 8.44 17.86
N ASN A 506 12.95 9.58 18.00
CA ASN A 506 12.42 10.81 18.61
C ASN A 506 12.01 11.88 17.58
N TYR A 507 11.90 11.52 16.29
CA TYR A 507 11.52 12.47 15.25
C TYR A 507 9.99 12.66 15.22
N ASN A 508 9.51 13.74 15.83
CA ASN A 508 8.09 14.15 15.86
C ASN A 508 7.68 15.03 14.66
N GLY A 509 8.54 15.19 13.64
CA GLY A 509 8.23 15.98 12.47
C GLY A 509 7.23 15.28 11.54
N ASN A 510 6.34 16.06 10.90
CA ASN A 510 5.47 15.62 9.82
C ASN A 510 6.26 15.34 8.52
N ASN A 511 7.27 14.47 8.56
CA ASN A 511 8.02 14.08 7.38
C ASN A 511 7.36 12.86 6.73
N LYS A 512 6.77 13.09 5.54
CA LYS A 512 6.13 12.08 4.70
C LYS A 512 7.05 10.89 4.35
N PHE A 513 8.36 11.04 4.50
CA PHE A 513 9.37 10.04 4.15
C PHE A 513 9.85 9.18 5.33
N HIS A 514 9.44 9.46 6.57
CA HIS A 514 9.81 8.60 7.70
C HIS A 514 9.23 7.19 7.55
N LYS A 515 10.09 6.17 7.50
CA LYS A 515 9.68 4.74 7.53
C LYS A 515 10.05 4.13 8.88
N ASP A 516 9.07 3.47 9.49
CA ASP A 516 9.31 2.71 10.71
C ASP A 516 10.18 1.47 10.42
N LYS A 517 10.79 0.92 11.48
CA LYS A 517 11.69 -0.23 11.40
C LYS A 517 11.09 -1.46 10.70
N TYR A 518 9.78 -1.66 10.79
CA TYR A 518 9.09 -2.82 10.25
C TYR A 518 8.38 -2.54 8.93
N TYR A 519 8.50 -1.33 8.36
CA TYR A 519 7.78 -0.90 7.15
C TYR A 519 7.86 -1.92 6.01
N HIS A 520 9.07 -2.25 5.54
CA HIS A 520 9.26 -3.18 4.41
C HIS A 520 8.83 -4.62 4.77
N LYS A 521 9.12 -5.06 6.00
CA LYS A 521 8.75 -6.40 6.48
C LYS A 521 7.23 -6.57 6.54
N ASN A 522 6.53 -5.57 7.07
CA ASN A 522 5.06 -5.58 7.18
C ASN A 522 4.40 -5.49 5.81
N LYS A 523 4.95 -4.69 4.88
CA LYS A 523 4.48 -4.66 3.48
C LYS A 523 4.63 -6.04 2.83
N SER A 524 5.81 -6.66 2.91
CA SER A 524 6.05 -8.02 2.40
C SER A 524 5.09 -9.05 3.00
N LYS A 525 4.92 -9.04 4.34
CA LYS A 525 4.02 -9.97 5.05
C LYS A 525 2.58 -9.80 4.60
N LEU A 526 2.08 -8.57 4.56
CA LEU A 526 0.72 -8.26 4.12
C LEU A 526 0.44 -8.81 2.72
N PHE A 527 1.32 -8.55 1.75
CA PHE A 527 1.10 -8.99 0.38
C PHE A 527 1.19 -10.50 0.22
N GLN A 528 2.09 -11.14 0.96
CA GLN A 528 2.22 -12.58 0.95
C GLN A 528 0.99 -13.27 1.56
N GLU A 529 0.48 -12.77 2.70
CA GLU A 529 -0.65 -13.37 3.42
C GLU A 529 -1.99 -13.07 2.75
N LYS A 530 -2.21 -11.83 2.29
CA LYS A 530 -3.49 -11.41 1.72
C LYS A 530 -3.65 -11.74 0.24
N TYR A 531 -2.59 -11.63 -0.54
CA TYR A 531 -2.65 -11.74 -2.00
C TYR A 531 -1.81 -12.89 -2.56
N GLY A 532 -1.05 -13.61 -1.72
CA GLY A 532 -0.11 -14.62 -2.19
C GLY A 532 1.05 -14.04 -3.01
N ILE A 533 1.26 -12.73 -2.96
CA ILE A 533 2.27 -12.02 -3.75
C ILE A 533 3.57 -11.92 -2.96
N ARG A 534 4.64 -12.48 -3.52
CA ARG A 534 5.99 -12.33 -2.98
C ARG A 534 6.59 -11.00 -3.43
N ILE A 535 7.17 -10.25 -2.50
CA ILE A 535 7.86 -9.00 -2.78
C ILE A 535 9.38 -9.21 -2.69
N ILE A 536 10.12 -8.71 -3.68
CA ILE A 536 11.57 -8.56 -3.64
C ILE A 536 11.89 -7.08 -3.42
N HIS A 537 12.64 -6.77 -2.36
CA HIS A 537 13.10 -5.40 -2.09
C HIS A 537 14.55 -5.21 -2.56
N LEU A 538 14.71 -4.35 -3.57
CA LEU A 538 15.98 -3.95 -4.13
C LEU A 538 16.35 -2.54 -3.66
N TRP A 539 17.57 -2.34 -3.19
CA TRP A 539 18.05 -1.01 -2.85
C TRP A 539 18.70 -0.32 -4.05
N GLU A 540 18.46 0.97 -4.18
CA GLU A 540 19.00 1.80 -5.27
C GLU A 540 20.54 1.68 -5.43
N HIS A 541 21.31 1.77 -4.35
CA HIS A 541 22.77 1.64 -4.44
C HIS A 541 23.21 0.29 -5.02
N GLU A 542 22.47 -0.79 -4.79
CA GLU A 542 22.84 -2.11 -5.31
C GLU A 542 22.60 -2.22 -6.82
N TRP A 543 21.56 -1.55 -7.32
CA TRP A 543 21.31 -1.44 -8.75
C TRP A 543 22.40 -0.62 -9.44
N LEU A 544 22.89 0.44 -8.79
CA LEU A 544 23.92 1.33 -9.33
C LEU A 544 25.32 0.71 -9.26
N GLU A 545 25.71 0.14 -8.13
CA GLU A 545 27.07 -0.37 -7.89
C GLU A 545 27.26 -1.81 -8.40
N LYS A 546 26.21 -2.63 -8.36
CA LYS A 546 26.28 -4.08 -8.65
C LYS A 546 25.20 -4.54 -9.64
N PRO A 547 24.99 -3.82 -10.77
CA PRO A 547 23.89 -4.12 -11.71
C PRO A 547 23.94 -5.56 -12.21
N GLU A 548 25.12 -6.09 -12.53
CA GLU A 548 25.25 -7.44 -13.08
C GLU A 548 24.86 -8.53 -12.08
N ILE A 549 25.21 -8.36 -10.80
CA ILE A 549 24.81 -9.29 -9.73
C ILE A 549 23.28 -9.23 -9.54
N ILE A 550 22.70 -8.03 -9.48
CA ILE A 550 21.26 -7.86 -9.32
C ILE A 550 20.49 -8.45 -10.51
N LYS A 551 20.90 -8.14 -11.74
CA LYS A 551 20.30 -8.72 -12.95
C LYS A 551 20.38 -10.25 -12.92
N ASN A 552 21.49 -10.84 -12.49
CA ASN A 552 21.61 -12.29 -12.36
C ASN A 552 20.66 -12.89 -11.30
N ILE A 553 20.50 -12.21 -10.15
CA ILE A 553 19.52 -12.58 -9.14
C ILE A 553 18.10 -12.48 -9.70
N LEU A 554 17.74 -11.38 -10.36
CA LEU A 554 16.41 -11.20 -10.95
C LEU A 554 16.12 -12.24 -12.04
N LYS A 555 17.10 -12.56 -12.90
CA LYS A 555 16.98 -13.66 -13.88
C LYS A 555 16.59 -14.98 -13.22
N MET A 556 17.17 -15.29 -12.05
CA MET A 556 16.79 -16.47 -11.28
C MET A 556 15.33 -16.41 -10.81
N GLN A 557 14.91 -15.28 -10.24
CA GLN A 557 13.56 -15.11 -9.67
C GLN A 557 12.47 -15.09 -10.75
N LEU A 558 12.80 -14.59 -11.94
CA LEU A 558 11.93 -14.56 -13.11
C LEU A 558 11.86 -15.90 -13.87
N GLY A 559 12.74 -16.86 -13.53
CA GLY A 559 12.82 -18.16 -14.21
C GLY A 559 13.46 -18.10 -15.59
N LEU A 560 14.32 -17.12 -15.84
CA LEU A 560 15.00 -16.94 -17.14
C LEU A 560 16.10 -17.98 -17.36
N LYS A 561 16.31 -18.35 -18.63
CA LYS A 561 17.37 -19.29 -19.04
C LYS A 561 18.75 -18.73 -18.68
N ARG A 562 19.61 -19.61 -18.17
CA ARG A 562 21.01 -19.36 -17.76
C ARG A 562 21.88 -20.54 -18.19
N LYS A 563 23.20 -20.36 -18.27
CA LYS A 563 24.14 -21.46 -18.59
C LYS A 563 23.96 -22.57 -17.56
N ARG A 564 23.61 -23.78 -18.01
CA ARG A 564 23.42 -24.94 -17.14
C ARG A 564 24.70 -25.75 -17.09
N VAL A 565 25.23 -25.94 -15.89
CA VAL A 565 26.33 -26.85 -15.61
C VAL A 565 25.80 -27.92 -14.66
N TYR A 566 26.07 -29.19 -14.95
CA TYR A 566 25.64 -30.27 -14.07
C TYR A 566 26.78 -30.64 -13.12
N ALA A 567 26.53 -30.63 -11.82
CA ALA A 567 27.56 -30.90 -10.80
C ALA A 567 28.25 -32.28 -10.94
N ARG A 568 27.59 -33.25 -11.59
CA ARG A 568 28.19 -34.56 -11.92
C ARG A 568 29.39 -34.45 -12.87
N LYS A 569 29.40 -33.42 -13.73
CA LYS A 569 30.51 -33.11 -14.65
C LYS A 569 31.57 -32.18 -14.04
N CYS A 570 31.37 -31.77 -12.78
CA CYS A 570 32.34 -30.91 -12.09
C CYS A 570 33.25 -31.72 -11.20
N GLU A 571 34.49 -31.30 -11.07
CA GLU A 571 35.41 -31.76 -10.03
C GLU A 571 35.20 -30.93 -8.76
N VAL A 572 35.26 -31.54 -7.58
CA VAL A 572 35.18 -30.82 -6.30
C VAL A 572 36.58 -30.74 -5.70
N LYS A 573 37.03 -29.53 -5.34
CA LYS A 573 38.35 -29.29 -4.73
C LYS A 573 38.22 -28.40 -3.50
N LYS A 574 39.13 -28.57 -2.54
CA LYS A 574 39.41 -27.52 -1.56
C LYS A 574 40.11 -26.36 -2.26
N VAL A 575 39.74 -25.15 -1.88
CA VAL A 575 40.26 -23.92 -2.51
C VAL A 575 40.60 -22.90 -1.43
N SER A 576 41.59 -22.07 -1.70
CA SER A 576 42.02 -20.99 -0.81
C SER A 576 41.07 -19.79 -0.86
N ASN A 577 41.17 -18.91 0.15
CA ASN A 577 40.46 -17.63 0.12
C ASN A 577 40.88 -16.76 -1.08
N LYS A 578 42.12 -16.91 -1.58
CA LYS A 578 42.64 -16.19 -2.75
C LYS A 578 41.90 -16.61 -4.03
N GLU A 579 41.63 -17.91 -4.18
CA GLU A 579 40.95 -18.47 -5.37
C GLU A 579 39.46 -18.14 -5.41
N ILE A 580 38.74 -18.15 -4.28
CA ILE A 580 37.29 -17.88 -4.27
C ILE A 580 36.94 -16.39 -4.32
N LYS A 581 37.87 -15.52 -3.91
CA LYS A 581 37.63 -14.07 -3.77
C LYS A 581 37.14 -13.41 -5.08
N PRO A 582 37.75 -13.66 -6.26
CA PRO A 582 37.28 -13.10 -7.53
C PRO A 582 35.84 -13.51 -7.85
N LEU A 583 35.49 -14.79 -7.66
CA LEU A 583 34.14 -15.29 -7.94
C LEU A 583 33.12 -14.68 -6.96
N LEU A 584 33.40 -14.67 -5.66
CA LEU A 584 32.47 -14.13 -4.67
C LEU A 584 32.25 -12.63 -4.85
N ASN A 585 33.30 -11.85 -5.17
CA ASN A 585 33.14 -10.41 -5.41
C ASN A 585 32.34 -10.11 -6.69
N SER A 586 32.43 -10.96 -7.70
CA SER A 586 31.72 -10.76 -8.97
C SER A 586 30.31 -11.34 -9.01
N SER A 587 29.94 -12.27 -8.11
CA SER A 587 28.64 -12.95 -8.17
C SER A 587 27.83 -12.96 -6.87
N HIS A 588 28.42 -12.65 -5.71
CA HIS A 588 27.71 -12.61 -4.44
C HIS A 588 27.41 -11.17 -4.02
N LEU A 589 26.16 -10.87 -3.67
CA LEU A 589 25.71 -9.51 -3.36
C LEU A 589 26.49 -8.84 -2.21
N GLN A 590 26.80 -9.62 -1.18
CA GLN A 590 27.62 -9.18 -0.03
C GLN A 590 29.13 -9.34 -0.25
N GLY A 591 29.57 -9.78 -1.43
CA GLY A 591 30.98 -10.01 -1.76
C GLY A 591 31.65 -11.12 -0.94
N HIS A 592 32.97 -11.17 -1.06
CA HIS A 592 33.86 -12.09 -0.35
C HIS A 592 33.90 -11.83 1.16
N VAL A 593 34.03 -12.92 1.91
CA VAL A 593 34.43 -12.93 3.32
C VAL A 593 35.37 -14.11 3.52
N ASN A 594 36.35 -13.96 4.41
CA ASN A 594 37.21 -15.07 4.78
C ASN A 594 36.39 -16.19 5.41
N SER A 595 36.65 -17.43 4.95
CA SER A 595 36.17 -18.64 5.60
C SER A 595 37.34 -19.59 5.85
N THR A 596 37.23 -20.46 6.86
CA THR A 596 38.34 -21.34 7.25
C THR A 596 38.47 -22.53 6.30
N ILE A 597 37.33 -23.07 5.85
CA ILE A 597 37.26 -24.15 4.87
C ILE A 597 36.47 -23.66 3.67
N ASN A 598 37.00 -23.87 2.46
CA ASN A 598 36.27 -23.53 1.23
C ASN A 598 36.37 -24.69 0.23
N TYR A 599 35.25 -24.95 -0.43
CA TYR A 599 35.16 -25.89 -1.53
C TYR A 599 34.73 -25.19 -2.82
N GLY A 600 35.33 -25.60 -3.93
CA GLY A 600 35.04 -25.14 -5.28
C GLY A 600 34.59 -26.29 -6.18
N LEU A 601 33.68 -25.99 -7.11
CA LEU A 601 33.37 -26.87 -8.24
C LEU A 601 34.04 -26.33 -9.50
N PHE A 602 34.82 -27.19 -10.16
CA PHE A 602 35.50 -26.89 -11.41
C PHE A 602 34.81 -27.61 -12.57
N TYR A 603 34.50 -26.89 -13.64
CA TYR A 603 33.98 -27.43 -14.89
C TYR A 603 34.92 -26.98 -16.01
N GLU A 604 35.53 -27.93 -16.73
CA GLU A 604 36.54 -27.63 -17.77
C GLU A 604 37.67 -26.72 -17.22
N ASN A 605 38.22 -27.07 -16.05
CA ASN A 605 39.22 -26.31 -15.29
C ASN A 605 38.78 -24.90 -14.83
N GLU A 606 37.52 -24.53 -15.02
CA GLU A 606 36.97 -23.24 -14.63
C GLU A 606 36.19 -23.34 -13.31
N LEU A 607 36.48 -22.45 -12.34
CA LEU A 607 35.74 -22.39 -11.08
C LEU A 607 34.32 -21.84 -11.30
N VAL A 608 33.30 -22.69 -11.16
CA VAL A 608 31.89 -22.35 -11.46
C VAL A 608 30.99 -22.21 -10.24
N SER A 609 31.39 -22.72 -9.08
CA SER A 609 30.63 -22.57 -7.82
C SER A 609 31.54 -22.72 -6.60
N VAL A 610 31.23 -22.00 -5.53
CA VAL A 610 31.99 -22.01 -4.27
C VAL A 610 31.06 -22.08 -3.06
N MET A 611 31.54 -22.74 -2.00
CA MET A 611 30.90 -22.73 -0.69
C MET A 611 31.97 -22.64 0.41
N GLY A 612 31.81 -21.67 1.31
CA GLY A 612 32.75 -21.38 2.40
C GLY A 612 32.12 -21.59 3.78
N PHE A 613 32.92 -22.13 4.70
CA PHE A 613 32.53 -22.53 6.06
C PHE A 613 33.52 -22.02 7.10
N SER A 614 33.01 -21.68 8.27
CA SER A 614 33.82 -21.32 9.45
C SER A 614 33.20 -21.86 10.73
N LYS A 615 34.01 -22.03 11.78
CA LYS A 615 33.49 -22.26 13.13
C LYS A 615 32.53 -21.14 13.52
N SER A 616 31.41 -21.52 14.11
CA SER A 616 30.37 -20.61 14.58
C SER A 616 30.88 -19.76 15.73
N THR A 617 30.84 -18.42 15.59
CA THR A 617 31.22 -17.48 16.66
C THR A 617 30.03 -16.98 17.48
N GLN A 618 28.80 -17.37 17.09
CA GLN A 618 27.56 -16.83 17.65
C GLN A 618 26.57 -17.96 17.97
N GLY A 619 26.60 -18.48 19.20
CA GLY A 619 25.56 -19.33 19.78
C GLY A 619 25.91 -20.82 19.90
N LYS A 620 25.40 -21.44 20.98
CA LYS A 620 25.60 -22.85 21.40
C LYS A 620 24.97 -23.91 20.46
N ASN A 621 24.31 -23.49 19.37
CA ASN A 621 23.38 -24.35 18.63
C ASN A 621 23.94 -24.94 17.33
N ALA A 622 25.12 -24.52 16.89
CA ALA A 622 25.80 -25.09 15.73
C ALA A 622 27.31 -24.90 15.86
N GLU A 623 28.07 -25.93 15.50
CA GLU A 623 29.52 -25.92 15.50
C GLU A 623 30.08 -25.10 14.32
N TRP A 624 29.42 -25.18 13.16
CA TRP A 624 29.85 -24.53 11.92
C TRP A 624 28.81 -23.56 11.36
N GLU A 625 29.28 -22.59 10.57
CA GLU A 625 28.47 -21.64 9.82
C GLU A 625 28.86 -21.68 8.34
N LEU A 626 27.86 -21.85 7.47
CA LEU A 626 28.01 -21.63 6.03
C LEU A 626 28.03 -20.12 5.79
N LYS A 627 29.21 -19.58 5.48
CA LYS A 627 29.48 -18.15 5.32
C LYS A 627 28.98 -17.61 3.98
N ARG A 628 29.32 -18.30 2.89
CA ARG A 628 28.97 -17.90 1.52
C ARG A 628 28.72 -19.11 0.66
N PHE A 629 27.73 -18.99 -0.21
CA PHE A 629 27.54 -19.87 -1.34
C PHE A 629 27.24 -19.02 -2.57
N SER A 630 27.93 -19.27 -3.68
CA SER A 630 27.62 -18.61 -4.95
C SER A 630 28.00 -19.46 -6.14
N ASN A 631 27.28 -19.25 -7.24
CA ASN A 631 27.67 -19.74 -8.56
C ASN A 631 28.34 -18.59 -9.34
N LYS A 632 29.07 -18.93 -10.39
CA LYS A 632 29.50 -17.94 -11.38
C LYS A 632 28.30 -17.20 -11.97
N LEU A 633 28.49 -15.92 -12.31
CA LEU A 633 27.45 -15.08 -12.92
C LEU A 633 26.82 -15.77 -14.15
N ASN A 634 25.52 -15.57 -14.36
CA ASN A 634 24.74 -16.14 -15.46
C ASN A 634 24.80 -17.69 -15.57
N THR A 635 25.23 -18.38 -14.50
CA THR A 635 25.38 -19.84 -14.46
C THR A 635 24.54 -20.46 -13.35
N ILE A 636 23.91 -21.60 -13.64
CA ILE A 636 23.28 -22.47 -12.66
C ILE A 636 24.01 -23.81 -12.63
N VAL A 637 24.53 -24.16 -11.46
CA VAL A 637 25.17 -25.46 -11.23
C VAL A 637 24.15 -26.41 -10.60
N ILE A 638 23.52 -27.24 -11.43
CA ILE A 638 22.47 -28.18 -11.02
C ILE A 638 23.08 -29.24 -10.10
N GLY A 639 22.60 -29.31 -8.87
CA GLY A 639 23.16 -30.17 -7.82
C GLY A 639 24.46 -29.65 -7.19
N GLY A 640 24.92 -28.45 -7.57
CA GLY A 640 26.21 -27.91 -7.14
C GLY A 640 26.29 -27.67 -5.63
N ALA A 641 25.29 -26.98 -5.08
CA ALA A 641 25.20 -26.72 -3.64
C ALA A 641 25.23 -28.02 -2.81
N LYS A 642 24.47 -29.05 -3.25
CA LYS A 642 24.42 -30.36 -2.58
C LYS A 642 25.76 -31.09 -2.66
N LYS A 643 26.47 -31.01 -3.79
CA LYS A 643 27.78 -31.64 -3.97
C LYS A 643 28.85 -30.98 -3.10
N LEU A 644 28.87 -29.65 -3.01
CA LEU A 644 29.76 -28.90 -2.13
C LEU A 644 29.49 -29.19 -0.66
N LEU A 645 28.21 -29.18 -0.24
CA LEU A 645 27.83 -29.51 1.13
C LEU A 645 28.21 -30.94 1.50
N LYS A 646 28.00 -31.92 0.61
CA LYS A 646 28.44 -33.31 0.84
C LYS A 646 29.95 -33.46 1.00
N ALA A 647 30.75 -32.63 0.33
CA ALA A 647 32.20 -32.65 0.49
C ALA A 647 32.60 -32.20 1.90
N PHE A 648 31.97 -31.13 2.39
CA PHE A 648 32.12 -30.67 3.76
C PHE A 648 31.64 -31.72 4.78
N ASP A 649 30.44 -32.29 4.57
CA ASP A 649 29.88 -33.33 5.46
C ASP A 649 30.77 -34.56 5.58
N ARG A 650 31.45 -34.97 4.49
CA ARG A 650 32.33 -36.14 4.50
C ARG A 650 33.58 -35.91 5.34
N GLU A 651 34.10 -34.68 5.34
CA GLU A 651 35.32 -34.36 6.05
C GLU A 651 35.11 -34.16 7.56
N PHE A 652 33.96 -33.61 7.95
CA PHE A 652 33.66 -33.24 9.33
C PHE A 652 32.55 -34.10 9.97
N ASP A 653 32.24 -35.25 9.36
CA ASP A 653 31.20 -36.19 9.79
C ASP A 653 29.84 -35.54 10.08
N LYS A 654 29.30 -34.84 9.07
CA LYS A 654 27.99 -34.15 9.11
C LYS A 654 27.80 -33.29 10.38
N PRO A 655 28.66 -32.27 10.58
CA PRO A 655 28.59 -31.49 11.80
C PRO A 655 27.34 -30.60 11.80
N SER A 656 26.94 -30.13 13.00
CA SER A 656 25.86 -29.16 13.12
C SER A 656 26.21 -27.85 12.41
N LEU A 657 25.31 -27.38 11.55
CA LEU A 657 25.60 -26.30 10.60
C LEU A 657 24.49 -25.26 10.58
N LYS A 658 24.85 -23.98 10.75
CA LYS A 658 23.91 -22.86 10.62
C LYS A 658 24.19 -21.99 9.39
N SER A 659 23.19 -21.26 8.92
CA SER A 659 23.35 -20.21 7.91
C SER A 659 22.21 -19.19 7.98
N PHE A 660 22.32 -18.09 7.21
CA PHE A 660 21.35 -17.01 7.19
C PHE A 660 20.92 -16.69 5.76
N SER A 661 19.62 -16.50 5.52
CA SER A 661 19.09 -16.01 4.26
C SER A 661 18.62 -14.57 4.38
N MET A 662 18.87 -13.75 3.35
CA MET A 662 18.32 -12.40 3.24
C MET A 662 16.88 -12.44 2.71
N ASP A 663 15.92 -12.19 3.58
CA ASP A 663 14.50 -12.42 3.27
C ASP A 663 13.96 -11.43 2.23
N ARG A 664 14.62 -10.28 2.08
CA ARG A 664 14.27 -9.28 1.06
C ARG A 664 14.48 -9.74 -0.37
N ILE A 665 15.33 -10.75 -0.60
CA ILE A 665 15.68 -11.24 -1.94
C ILE A 665 15.40 -12.74 -2.10
N PHE A 666 15.59 -13.54 -1.05
CA PHE A 666 15.55 -14.99 -1.12
C PHE A 666 14.45 -15.57 -0.25
N SER A 667 13.83 -16.66 -0.71
CA SER A 667 12.77 -17.36 0.04
C SER A 667 13.29 -18.43 0.99
N GLY A 668 14.60 -18.70 1.01
CA GLY A 668 15.18 -19.77 1.83
C GLY A 668 15.08 -21.19 1.26
N LYS A 669 14.34 -21.41 0.16
CA LYS A 669 14.13 -22.75 -0.46
C LYS A 669 15.40 -23.57 -0.71
N LEU A 670 16.53 -22.93 -0.99
CA LEU A 670 17.80 -23.63 -1.16
C LEU A 670 18.23 -24.35 0.14
N TYR A 671 18.02 -23.70 1.29
CA TYR A 671 18.37 -24.27 2.59
C TYR A 671 17.49 -25.48 2.92
N GLU A 672 16.19 -25.40 2.64
CA GLU A 672 15.26 -26.54 2.77
C GLU A 672 15.73 -27.73 1.91
N GLN A 673 16.12 -27.48 0.64
CA GLN A 673 16.64 -28.51 -0.27
C GLN A 673 17.97 -29.13 0.20
N LEU A 674 18.75 -28.41 1.01
CA LEU A 674 19.99 -28.88 1.61
C LEU A 674 19.78 -29.57 2.97
N GLY A 675 18.53 -29.66 3.45
CA GLY A 675 18.17 -30.31 4.70
C GLY A 675 18.25 -29.41 5.93
N PHE A 676 18.34 -28.08 5.75
CA PHE A 676 18.22 -27.16 6.87
C PHE A 676 16.77 -26.95 7.26
N LYS A 677 16.54 -26.71 8.55
CA LYS A 677 15.27 -26.29 9.13
C LYS A 677 15.34 -24.81 9.50
N LEU A 678 14.26 -24.08 9.24
CA LEU A 678 14.11 -22.70 9.69
C LEU A 678 13.96 -22.69 11.22
N ILE A 679 14.83 -21.96 11.92
CA ILE A 679 14.78 -21.84 13.38
C ILE A 679 14.03 -20.57 13.79
N LYS A 680 14.37 -19.43 13.18
CA LYS A 680 13.74 -18.15 13.49
C LYS A 680 13.95 -17.14 12.38
N THR A 681 13.02 -16.20 12.26
CA THR A 681 13.18 -14.97 11.48
C THR A 681 13.65 -13.85 12.39
N LEU A 682 14.79 -13.26 12.06
CA LEU A 682 15.39 -12.13 12.78
C LEU A 682 14.62 -10.82 12.50
N PRO A 683 14.71 -9.84 13.42
CA PRO A 683 14.20 -8.51 13.15
C PRO A 683 14.92 -7.84 11.97
N PRO A 684 14.30 -6.82 11.35
CA PRO A 684 14.94 -5.95 10.37
C PRO A 684 16.35 -5.52 10.79
N ALA A 685 17.32 -5.78 9.93
CA ALA A 685 18.66 -5.22 10.04
C ALA A 685 18.64 -3.80 9.45
N TYR A 686 19.73 -3.06 9.69
CA TYR A 686 19.86 -1.71 9.16
C TYR A 686 21.29 -1.40 8.72
N PHE A 687 21.39 -0.40 7.85
CA PHE A 687 22.62 0.27 7.46
C PHE A 687 22.36 1.78 7.39
N TYR A 688 23.41 2.57 7.33
CA TYR A 688 23.32 4.01 7.11
C TYR A 688 23.72 4.35 5.67
N HIS A 689 23.14 5.42 5.13
CA HIS A 689 23.58 6.00 3.87
C HIS A 689 23.83 7.50 4.00
N LYS A 690 24.78 8.02 3.21
CA LYS A 690 24.98 9.45 2.96
C LYS A 690 25.12 9.61 1.45
N GLY A 691 24.05 10.03 0.78
CA GLY A 691 23.91 9.81 -0.65
C GLY A 691 24.02 8.31 -0.98
N TYR A 692 24.98 7.93 -1.83
CA TYR A 692 25.27 6.53 -2.19
C TYR A 692 26.33 5.86 -1.31
N GLN A 693 26.94 6.57 -0.36
CA GLN A 693 27.90 5.95 0.55
C GLN A 693 27.17 5.10 1.59
N ILE A 694 27.44 3.80 1.60
CA ILE A 694 26.81 2.83 2.52
C ILE A 694 27.72 2.49 3.69
N VAL A 695 27.19 2.61 4.91
CA VAL A 695 27.85 2.22 6.15
C VAL A 695 27.04 1.13 6.84
N LEU A 696 27.59 -0.08 6.86
CA LEU A 696 26.98 -1.22 7.56
C LEU A 696 26.96 -0.98 9.08
N ARG A 697 25.91 -1.46 9.77
CA ARG A 697 25.76 -1.37 11.23
C ARG A 697 27.02 -1.72 12.01
N ARG A 698 27.74 -2.78 11.62
CA ARG A 698 28.97 -3.23 12.32
C ARG A 698 30.07 -2.15 12.34
N ASN A 699 30.13 -1.31 11.30
CA ASN A 699 31.07 -0.22 11.20
C ASN A 699 30.57 1.01 11.94
N ALA A 700 29.25 1.21 12.00
CA ALA A 700 28.63 2.33 12.72
C ALA A 700 28.61 2.17 14.25
N GLN A 701 28.94 0.99 14.81
CA GLN A 701 28.98 0.78 16.26
C GLN A 701 29.86 1.83 16.96
N LYS A 702 29.51 2.25 18.19
CA LYS A 702 30.28 3.27 18.95
C LYS A 702 31.81 3.05 18.95
N LYS A 703 32.25 1.79 19.05
CA LYS A 703 33.69 1.43 19.01
C LYS A 703 34.38 1.64 17.66
N ASN A 704 33.64 1.80 16.57
CA ASN A 704 34.14 1.89 15.20
C ASN A 704 33.75 3.23 14.52
N ILE A 705 32.77 3.95 15.07
CA ILE A 705 32.18 5.16 14.46
C ILE A 705 33.21 6.28 14.23
N HIS A 706 34.23 6.37 15.08
CA HIS A 706 35.35 7.32 14.94
C HIS A 706 36.20 7.09 13.68
N LYS A 707 36.05 5.94 13.00
CA LYS A 707 36.71 5.66 11.71
C LYS A 707 35.92 6.19 10.51
N ILE A 708 34.67 6.60 10.74
CA ILE A 708 33.73 7.05 9.70
C ILE A 708 33.50 8.56 9.81
N ILE A 709 33.44 9.06 11.04
CA ILE A 709 33.12 10.45 11.37
C ILE A 709 34.36 11.12 11.97
N PRO A 710 34.66 12.38 11.63
CA PRO A 710 35.77 13.11 12.23
C PRO A 710 35.71 13.13 13.75
N SER A 711 36.87 13.02 14.39
CA SER A 711 36.98 12.88 15.86
C SER A 711 36.35 14.04 16.64
N TYR A 712 36.41 15.26 16.12
CA TYR A 712 35.80 16.45 16.74
C TYR A 712 34.26 16.44 16.71
N SER A 713 33.64 15.62 15.84
CA SER A 713 32.19 15.43 15.76
C SER A 713 31.70 14.27 16.62
N TYR A 714 32.59 13.56 17.31
CA TYR A 714 32.25 12.42 18.16
C TYR A 714 32.02 12.86 19.62
N ASN A 715 30.79 12.71 20.09
CA ASN A 715 30.41 12.90 21.48
C ASN A 715 30.01 11.55 22.10
N LYS A 716 30.66 11.15 23.21
CA LYS A 716 30.46 9.85 23.88
C LYS A 716 29.04 9.68 24.45
N ASP A 717 28.39 10.79 24.82
CA ASP A 717 27.07 10.82 25.44
C ASP A 717 25.94 10.67 24.40
N LYS A 718 26.25 10.89 23.11
CA LYS A 718 25.29 10.69 22.04
C LYS A 718 25.13 9.21 21.68
N THR A 719 23.94 8.85 21.24
CA THR A 719 23.67 7.51 20.70
C THR A 719 24.27 7.36 19.29
N GLU A 720 24.49 6.11 18.85
CA GLU A 720 24.92 5.81 17.48
C GLU A 720 24.09 6.55 16.42
N VAL A 721 22.76 6.53 16.59
CA VAL A 721 21.81 7.12 15.64
C VAL A 721 21.95 8.64 15.61
N GLN A 722 22.03 9.28 16.77
CA GLN A 722 22.20 10.74 16.87
C GLN A 722 23.51 11.16 16.20
N THR A 723 24.63 10.50 16.53
CA THR A 723 25.93 10.81 15.94
C THR A 723 25.93 10.64 14.43
N MET A 724 25.36 9.55 13.91
CA MET A 724 25.27 9.32 12.46
C MET A 724 24.38 10.37 11.77
N ASN A 725 23.19 10.64 12.31
CA ASN A 725 22.23 11.59 11.72
C ASN A 725 22.80 13.02 11.68
N GLU A 726 23.44 13.50 12.76
CA GLU A 726 24.07 14.82 12.81
C GLU A 726 25.18 15.00 11.78
N ASN A 727 25.79 13.91 11.32
CA ASN A 727 26.83 13.90 10.29
C ASN A 727 26.30 13.60 8.88
N GLY A 728 24.97 13.63 8.71
CA GLY A 728 24.28 13.42 7.43
C GLY A 728 24.19 11.96 7.00
N TYR A 729 24.36 11.01 7.92
CA TYR A 729 24.15 9.60 7.66
C TYR A 729 22.78 9.16 8.18
N PHE A 730 21.90 8.74 7.27
CA PHE A 730 20.54 8.34 7.63
C PHE A 730 20.38 6.83 7.62
N ARG A 731 19.61 6.32 8.58
CA ARG A 731 19.42 4.88 8.80
C ARG A 731 18.31 4.34 7.91
N VAL A 732 18.54 3.18 7.29
CA VAL A 732 17.56 2.46 6.47
C VAL A 732 17.42 1.03 7.01
N PHE A 733 16.19 0.54 7.09
CA PHE A 733 15.88 -0.82 7.56
C PHE A 733 15.52 -1.75 6.40
N ASP A 734 15.94 -3.01 6.47
CA ASP A 734 15.55 -4.07 5.53
C ASP A 734 14.38 -4.91 6.06
N THR A 735 14.12 -6.08 5.46
CA THR A 735 13.05 -6.99 5.91
C THR A 735 13.49 -7.99 6.99
N GLY A 736 14.77 -8.00 7.35
CA GLY A 736 15.39 -9.00 8.23
C GLY A 736 16.00 -10.19 7.48
N MET A 737 16.43 -11.17 8.28
CA MET A 737 17.05 -12.41 7.82
C MET A 737 16.43 -13.62 8.49
N SER A 738 16.40 -14.75 7.82
CA SER A 738 16.00 -16.02 8.42
C SER A 738 17.22 -16.87 8.78
N SER A 739 17.18 -17.47 9.97
CA SER A 739 18.24 -18.33 10.53
C SER A 739 17.89 -19.79 10.30
N TRP A 740 18.81 -20.51 9.68
CA TRP A 740 18.65 -21.91 9.27
C TRP A 740 19.65 -22.79 10.04
N LEU A 741 19.21 -23.97 10.46
CA LEU A 741 20.03 -24.96 11.15
C LEU A 741 19.88 -26.34 10.51
N ARG A 742 20.98 -27.06 10.39
CA ARG A 742 21.04 -28.41 9.87
C ARG A 742 21.75 -29.32 10.86
#